data_AF-A0A942KS93-F1
#
_entry.id   AF-A0A942KS93-F1
#
_cell.length_a   1.000
_cell.length_b   1.000
_cell.length_c   1.000
_cell.angle_alpha   90.00
_cell.angle_beta   90.00
_cell.angle_gamma   90.00
#
_symmetry.space_group_name_H-M   'P 1'
#
loop_
_entity.id
_entity.type
_entity.pdbx_description
1 polymer ?
#
loop_
_entity_poly.entity_id
_entity_poly.type
_entity_poly.pdbx_seq_one_letter_code
_entity_poly.pdbx_strand_id
1 'polypeptide(L)'
;MKKQKVIRVRVNGSLDALTDMLKYYLYQQPGQTADNLVARVLGRLVTNQTAAKLEKHVSRCLHKNPAFEQTSNNRWLLDARGQRGNDQLYQWLQTAGQAMNITEFRLKAKERGIDPELIQEKELVTDSRFLRLKNGKWALIHWEIIRQASAKELDKAIEQMRTTRQPMGVEEIARNILGHGAEGTDLLACLQKDPRFVWVGGHHWYLREALPTPADSGSVRAFALEPFRKAEITALGEAELMLILNDTDPNCREYILSSVDLERGSLRITKRMDRLFAGLPPVAWISFNTQTGPLEAWYLRMGGSILGFAHWFLQNGLEPGSKLRLKRVMGEERVFNIEITGEREAEVFTEGSRVRKLEDLWRKAQTENFALEQLLLEVMELFPAGLPQEEVAQLMAAFKTVSPEEIGRFMETTPYFERTSSGNWRFNQAIFETYHKLTRELSFIKDEISRSQQEIAATLQENQQLIMEKEGLYGELIYLKNHHRDQESQLQEKIRRLKDHLEELQREHAKARAELEKQLKQRETLQQELEKSKQQLQVLRADRDSLKIKTEQLESRILQLQGNLSRSREEIEEQHLRVNQRLKELEAKLHNSVISNDDLERTVVKLQEERRLLKRRMNHWLVRWAIALTSGWRQNGNNFLKS
;
A
#
# COMPACT_ATOMS: atom_id res chain seq x y z
N MET A 1 -104.99 16.61 22.78
CA MET A 1 -104.39 15.28 23.07
C MET A 1 -102.95 15.48 23.53
N LYS A 2 -102.63 15.16 24.79
CA LYS A 2 -101.25 15.24 25.30
C LYS A 2 -100.40 14.26 24.50
N LYS A 3 -99.39 14.74 23.77
CA LYS A 3 -98.41 13.88 23.08
C LYS A 3 -97.70 13.06 24.16
N GLN A 4 -98.13 11.81 24.33
CA GLN A 4 -97.52 10.87 25.24
C GLN A 4 -96.05 10.77 24.84
N LYS A 5 -95.15 11.11 25.78
CA LYS A 5 -93.71 11.15 25.55
C LYS A 5 -93.31 9.72 25.15
N VAL A 6 -93.07 9.49 23.86
CA VAL A 6 -92.69 8.17 23.35
C VAL A 6 -91.39 7.79 24.02
N ILE A 7 -91.46 6.79 24.91
CA ILE A 7 -90.27 6.22 25.54
C ILE A 7 -89.47 5.59 24.41
N ARG A 8 -88.33 6.20 24.06
CA ARG A 8 -87.39 5.61 23.10
C ARG A 8 -86.66 4.47 23.79
N VAL A 9 -87.16 3.26 23.61
CA VAL A 9 -86.47 2.05 24.05
C VAL A 9 -85.33 1.78 23.08
N ARG A 10 -84.12 1.61 23.62
CA ARG A 10 -82.92 1.26 22.87
C ARG A 10 -82.65 -0.23 23.06
N VAL A 11 -82.51 -0.96 21.96
CA VAL A 11 -82.26 -2.40 22.00
C VAL A 11 -81.02 -2.75 21.20
N ASN A 12 -80.12 -3.51 21.83
CA ASN A 12 -78.93 -4.02 21.18
C ASN A 12 -79.27 -5.18 20.25
N GLY A 13 -78.90 -5.06 18.98
CA GLY A 13 -79.08 -6.12 18.00
C GLY A 13 -78.81 -5.66 16.58
N SER A 14 -78.76 -6.62 15.66
CA SER A 14 -78.77 -6.36 14.22
C SER A 14 -80.01 -7.01 13.62
N LEU A 15 -80.59 -6.39 12.61
CA LEU A 15 -81.76 -6.92 11.93
C LEU A 15 -81.39 -8.23 11.21
N ASP A 16 -82.23 -9.25 11.38
CA ASP A 16 -81.95 -10.62 10.94
C ASP A 16 -82.16 -10.79 9.44
N ALA A 17 -83.35 -10.45 8.95
CA ALA A 17 -83.74 -10.67 7.57
C ALA A 17 -83.91 -9.37 6.78
N LEU A 18 -83.89 -9.51 5.45
CA LEU A 18 -84.22 -8.44 4.52
C LEU A 18 -85.58 -7.79 4.84
N THR A 19 -86.57 -8.62 5.19
CA THR A 19 -87.90 -8.18 5.59
C THR A 19 -87.84 -7.17 6.75
N ASP A 20 -87.08 -7.46 7.80
CA ASP A 20 -86.97 -6.60 8.99
C ASP A 20 -86.27 -5.27 8.66
N MET A 21 -85.27 -5.30 7.77
CA MET A 21 -84.62 -4.08 7.27
C MET A 21 -85.60 -3.20 6.50
N LEU A 22 -86.40 -3.79 5.61
CA LEU A 22 -87.41 -3.06 4.84
C LEU A 22 -88.50 -2.48 5.75
N LYS A 23 -88.99 -3.25 6.73
CA LYS A 23 -89.93 -2.75 7.75
C LYS A 23 -89.33 -1.54 8.46
N TYR A 24 -88.11 -1.67 8.98
CA TYR A 24 -87.43 -0.61 9.72
C TYR A 24 -87.27 0.67 8.89
N TYR A 25 -86.81 0.56 7.64
CA TYR A 25 -86.64 1.72 6.77
C TYR A 25 -87.95 2.39 6.38
N LEU A 26 -88.99 1.61 6.08
CA LEU A 26 -90.31 2.14 5.74
C LEU A 26 -91.02 2.75 6.95
N TYR A 27 -90.74 2.27 8.16
CA TYR A 27 -91.22 2.90 9.39
C TYR A 27 -90.53 4.25 9.62
N GLN A 28 -89.20 4.32 9.47
CA GLN A 28 -88.45 5.57 9.64
C GLN A 28 -88.81 6.61 8.58
N GLN A 29 -88.99 6.18 7.34
CA GLN A 29 -89.32 7.05 6.22
C GLN A 29 -90.37 6.36 5.35
N PRO A 30 -91.66 6.60 5.61
CA PRO A 30 -92.73 6.01 4.83
C PRO A 30 -92.72 6.56 3.38
N GLY A 31 -93.16 5.73 2.43
CA GLY A 31 -93.37 6.15 1.04
C GLY A 31 -92.11 6.09 0.17
N GLN A 32 -91.25 5.10 0.36
CA GLN A 32 -90.03 4.91 -0.43
C GLN A 32 -90.29 4.07 -1.68
N THR A 33 -89.52 4.32 -2.74
CA THR A 33 -89.48 3.44 -3.93
C THR A 33 -88.64 2.19 -3.64
N ALA A 34 -88.82 1.14 -4.44
CA ALA A 34 -88.00 -0.07 -4.33
C ALA A 34 -86.50 0.25 -4.50
N ASP A 35 -86.15 1.11 -5.47
CA ASP A 35 -84.76 1.51 -5.74
C ASP A 35 -84.09 2.18 -4.53
N ASN A 36 -84.79 3.10 -3.87
CA ASN A 36 -84.28 3.75 -2.65
C ASN A 36 -84.06 2.76 -1.52
N LEU A 37 -84.97 1.79 -1.37
CA LEU A 37 -84.84 0.72 -0.38
C LEU A 37 -83.66 -0.20 -0.71
N VAL A 38 -83.48 -0.56 -1.98
CA VAL A 38 -82.32 -1.35 -2.45
C VAL A 38 -81.02 -0.63 -2.13
N ALA A 39 -80.91 0.66 -2.45
CA ALA A 39 -79.72 1.45 -2.15
C ALA A 39 -79.38 1.46 -0.65
N ARG A 40 -80.40 1.61 0.23
CA ARG A 40 -80.22 1.57 1.69
C ARG A 40 -79.83 0.21 2.22
N VAL A 41 -80.48 -0.83 1.71
CA VAL A 41 -80.20 -2.21 2.09
C VAL A 41 -78.80 -2.62 1.63
N LEU A 42 -78.37 -2.21 0.42
CA LEU A 42 -77.03 -2.46 -0.11
C LEU A 42 -75.95 -1.89 0.82
N GLY A 43 -76.20 -0.73 1.44
CA GLY A 43 -75.30 -0.13 2.43
C GLY A 43 -75.26 -0.83 3.81
N ARG A 44 -76.16 -1.77 4.12
CA ARG A 44 -76.19 -2.48 5.42
C ARG A 44 -76.04 -3.99 5.32
N LEU A 45 -76.48 -4.61 4.23
CA LEU A 45 -76.27 -6.04 3.99
C LEU A 45 -74.86 -6.24 3.44
N VAL A 46 -73.95 -6.68 4.31
CA VAL A 46 -72.67 -7.26 3.89
C VAL A 46 -72.97 -8.57 3.17
N THR A 47 -73.32 -8.48 1.89
CA THR A 47 -73.64 -9.63 1.05
C THR A 47 -72.90 -9.50 -0.26
N ASN A 48 -72.30 -10.59 -0.73
CA ASN A 48 -71.67 -10.69 -2.06
C ASN A 48 -72.72 -10.69 -3.20
N GLN A 49 -73.91 -10.14 -2.97
CA GLN A 49 -75.00 -10.12 -3.94
C GLN A 49 -74.85 -8.88 -4.83
N THR A 50 -75.01 -9.08 -6.14
CA THR A 50 -75.07 -7.97 -7.09
C THR A 50 -76.33 -7.15 -6.85
N ALA A 51 -76.28 -5.83 -7.13
CA ALA A 51 -77.42 -4.93 -6.95
C ALA A 51 -78.71 -5.46 -7.62
N ALA A 52 -78.61 -6.03 -8.82
CA ALA A 52 -79.74 -6.62 -9.54
C ALA A 52 -80.35 -7.86 -8.84
N LYS A 53 -79.55 -8.67 -8.15
CA LYS A 53 -80.07 -9.80 -7.35
C LYS A 53 -80.79 -9.28 -6.11
N LEU A 54 -80.22 -8.27 -5.45
CA LEU A 54 -80.81 -7.66 -4.28
C LEU A 54 -82.15 -6.98 -4.61
N GLU A 55 -82.23 -6.27 -5.73
CA GLU A 55 -83.46 -5.64 -6.23
C GLU A 55 -84.58 -6.67 -6.42
N LYS A 56 -84.29 -7.81 -7.07
CA LYS A 56 -85.26 -8.91 -7.20
C LYS A 56 -85.72 -9.46 -5.84
N HIS A 57 -84.83 -9.54 -4.86
CA HIS A 57 -85.18 -9.99 -3.51
C HIS A 57 -86.02 -8.97 -2.74
N VAL A 58 -85.67 -7.69 -2.83
CA VAL A 58 -86.44 -6.58 -2.23
C VAL A 58 -87.85 -6.56 -2.83
N SER A 59 -87.97 -6.56 -4.16
CA SER A 59 -89.26 -6.58 -4.84
C SER A 59 -90.09 -7.80 -4.43
N ARG A 60 -89.48 -9.00 -4.41
CA ARG A 60 -90.18 -10.21 -3.96
C ARG A 60 -90.66 -10.13 -2.51
N CYS A 61 -89.85 -9.56 -1.62
CA CYS A 61 -90.18 -9.40 -0.21
C CYS A 61 -91.36 -8.44 -0.01
N LEU A 62 -91.32 -7.28 -0.70
CA LEU A 62 -92.36 -6.25 -0.65
C LEU A 62 -93.72 -6.79 -1.13
N HIS A 63 -93.76 -7.56 -2.22
CA HIS A 63 -95.03 -8.10 -2.75
C HIS A 63 -95.57 -9.30 -1.97
N LYS A 64 -94.71 -10.13 -1.38
CA LYS A 64 -95.14 -11.38 -0.71
C LYS A 64 -95.49 -11.22 0.76
N ASN A 65 -94.98 -10.18 1.43
CA ASN A 65 -95.23 -10.00 2.85
C ASN A 65 -96.38 -9.00 3.06
N PRO A 66 -97.48 -9.40 3.75
CA PRO A 66 -98.64 -8.55 3.96
C PRO A 66 -98.37 -7.32 4.84
N ALA A 67 -97.20 -7.22 5.48
CA ALA A 67 -96.78 -6.04 6.22
C ALA A 67 -96.59 -4.80 5.33
N PHE A 68 -96.40 -4.98 4.03
CA PHE A 68 -96.12 -3.90 3.09
C PHE A 68 -97.33 -3.61 2.19
N GLU A 69 -97.64 -2.34 1.99
CA GLU A 69 -98.70 -1.88 1.09
C GLU A 69 -98.08 -1.00 -0.01
N GLN A 70 -98.43 -1.25 -1.27
CA GLN A 70 -98.03 -0.41 -2.39
C GLN A 70 -99.09 0.66 -2.63
N THR A 71 -98.67 1.92 -2.64
CA THR A 71 -99.52 3.06 -3.01
C THR A 71 -99.62 3.19 -4.53
N SER A 72 -100.60 3.98 -5.00
CA SER A 72 -100.82 4.26 -6.43
C SER A 72 -99.61 4.85 -7.17
N ASN A 73 -98.65 5.44 -6.44
CA ASN A 73 -97.45 6.08 -7.00
C ASN A 73 -96.20 5.18 -6.98
N ASN A 74 -96.36 3.85 -6.93
CA ASN A 74 -95.25 2.88 -6.79
C ASN A 74 -94.34 3.12 -5.57
N ARG A 75 -94.90 3.73 -4.52
CA ARG A 75 -94.23 3.91 -3.23
C ARG A 75 -94.76 2.90 -2.23
N TRP A 76 -93.87 2.36 -1.41
CA TRP A 76 -94.20 1.36 -0.41
C TRP A 76 -94.41 2.01 0.95
N LEU A 77 -95.39 1.49 1.67
CA LEU A 77 -95.71 1.84 3.05
C LEU A 77 -95.67 0.58 3.92
N LEU A 78 -95.46 0.79 5.21
CA LEU A 78 -95.59 -0.25 6.22
C LEU A 78 -96.97 -0.14 6.88
N ASP A 79 -97.75 -1.22 6.91
CA ASP A 79 -99.06 -1.21 7.57
C ASP A 79 -98.89 -1.09 9.09
N ALA A 80 -98.98 0.10 9.67
CA ALA A 80 -98.74 0.31 11.10
C ALA A 80 -99.78 -0.34 12.04
N ARG A 81 -100.90 -0.88 11.51
CA ARG A 81 -101.96 -1.47 12.34
C ARG A 81 -101.51 -2.77 13.01
N GLY A 82 -100.64 -3.54 12.34
CA GLY A 82 -100.24 -4.88 12.76
C GLY A 82 -101.40 -5.88 12.83
N GLN A 83 -101.14 -7.08 13.35
CA GLN A 83 -102.13 -8.16 13.42
C GLN A 83 -102.71 -8.28 14.83
N ARG A 84 -104.05 -8.28 14.95
CA ARG A 84 -104.74 -8.35 16.25
C ARG A 84 -104.34 -9.57 17.09
N GLY A 85 -104.01 -10.70 16.44
CA GLY A 85 -103.54 -11.91 17.12
C GLY A 85 -102.26 -11.71 17.94
N ASN A 86 -101.43 -10.72 17.58
CA ASN A 86 -100.14 -10.46 18.23
C ASN A 86 -100.20 -9.30 19.24
N ASP A 87 -101.38 -8.73 19.53
CA ASP A 87 -101.51 -7.55 20.41
C ASP A 87 -100.99 -7.81 21.82
N GLN A 88 -101.16 -9.03 22.35
CA GLN A 88 -100.63 -9.42 23.66
C GLN A 88 -99.10 -9.44 23.67
N LEU A 89 -98.47 -9.97 22.62
CA LEU A 89 -97.01 -10.01 22.48
C LEU A 89 -96.43 -8.59 22.38
N TYR A 90 -97.12 -7.71 21.65
CA TYR A 90 -96.77 -6.29 21.55
C TYR A 90 -96.80 -5.62 22.92
N GLN A 91 -97.87 -5.83 23.70
CA GLN A 91 -97.98 -5.31 25.06
C GLN A 91 -96.87 -5.86 25.97
N TRP A 92 -96.50 -7.14 25.85
CA TRP A 92 -95.44 -7.72 26.67
C TRP A 92 -94.08 -7.10 26.39
N LEU A 93 -93.72 -6.87 25.13
CA LEU A 93 -92.50 -6.14 24.77
C LEU A 93 -92.54 -4.71 25.29
N GLN A 94 -93.67 -4.01 25.13
CA GLN A 94 -93.84 -2.64 25.57
C GLN A 94 -93.70 -2.50 27.09
N THR A 95 -94.29 -3.41 27.87
CA THR A 95 -94.16 -3.44 29.34
C THR A 95 -92.77 -3.84 29.78
N ALA A 96 -92.13 -4.81 29.10
CA ALA A 96 -90.80 -5.27 29.47
C ALA A 96 -89.70 -4.26 29.12
N GLY A 97 -89.90 -3.44 28.10
CA GLY A 97 -88.90 -2.47 27.63
C GLY A 97 -87.61 -3.12 27.11
N GLN A 98 -87.65 -4.40 26.73
CA GLN A 98 -86.51 -5.15 26.19
C GLN A 98 -86.97 -6.16 25.15
N ALA A 99 -86.10 -6.50 24.19
CA ALA A 99 -86.40 -7.51 23.19
C ALA A 99 -86.42 -8.92 23.79
N MET A 100 -87.35 -9.74 23.30
CA MET A 100 -87.62 -11.07 23.85
C MET A 100 -87.52 -12.15 22.79
N ASN A 101 -86.98 -13.32 23.12
CA ASN A 101 -86.99 -14.47 22.21
C ASN A 101 -88.34 -15.22 22.28
N ILE A 102 -88.56 -16.15 21.34
CA ILE A 102 -89.80 -16.93 21.27
C ILE A 102 -90.02 -17.79 22.54
N THR A 103 -88.95 -18.29 23.16
CA THR A 103 -89.03 -19.09 24.38
C THR A 103 -89.50 -18.26 25.58
N GLU A 104 -89.07 -17.01 25.69
CA GLU A 104 -89.51 -16.08 26.74
C GLU A 104 -90.97 -15.64 26.52
N PHE A 105 -91.41 -15.49 25.26
CA PHE A 105 -92.83 -15.28 24.97
C PHE A 105 -93.68 -16.48 25.39
N ARG A 106 -93.24 -17.70 25.09
CA ARG A 106 -93.92 -18.94 25.52
C ARG A 106 -93.99 -19.07 27.04
N LEU A 107 -92.92 -18.68 27.74
CA LEU A 107 -92.89 -18.66 29.20
C LEU A 107 -93.94 -17.67 29.76
N LYS A 108 -93.97 -16.44 29.24
CA LYS A 108 -94.98 -15.43 29.63
C LYS A 108 -96.42 -15.84 29.30
N ALA A 109 -96.62 -16.56 28.19
CA ALA A 109 -97.93 -17.10 27.82
C ALA A 109 -98.40 -18.12 28.87
N LYS A 110 -97.52 -19.06 29.23
CA LYS A 110 -97.78 -20.06 30.27
C LYS A 110 -98.11 -19.42 31.63
N GLU A 111 -97.34 -18.40 32.04
CA GLU A 111 -97.59 -17.63 33.27
C GLU A 111 -98.96 -16.94 33.28
N ARG A 112 -99.51 -16.61 32.11
CA ARG A 112 -100.81 -15.94 31.94
C ARG A 112 -101.95 -16.87 31.53
N GLY A 113 -101.72 -18.19 31.52
CA GLY A 113 -102.74 -19.19 31.15
C GLY A 113 -103.10 -19.22 29.67
N ILE A 114 -102.23 -18.71 28.80
CA ILE A 114 -102.38 -18.76 27.33
C ILE A 114 -101.57 -19.96 26.83
N ASP A 115 -102.15 -20.73 25.90
CA ASP A 115 -101.48 -21.85 25.27
C ASP A 115 -100.21 -21.39 24.52
N PRO A 116 -99.00 -21.81 24.94
CA PRO A 116 -97.74 -21.42 24.29
C PRO A 116 -97.61 -21.89 22.83
N GLU A 117 -98.37 -22.91 22.41
CA GLU A 117 -98.32 -23.44 21.04
C GLU A 117 -98.95 -22.49 20.01
N LEU A 118 -99.84 -21.59 20.46
CA LEU A 118 -100.45 -20.56 19.62
C LEU A 118 -99.45 -19.49 19.17
N ILE A 119 -98.31 -19.37 19.84
CA ILE A 119 -97.28 -18.38 19.49
C ILE A 119 -96.40 -18.94 18.38
N GLN A 120 -96.75 -18.61 17.13
CA GLN A 120 -96.01 -19.00 15.93
C GLN A 120 -95.09 -17.87 15.46
N GLU A 121 -93.81 -18.19 15.27
CA GLU A 121 -92.81 -17.21 14.80
C GLU A 121 -93.17 -16.63 13.41
N LYS A 122 -93.81 -17.42 12.55
CA LYS A 122 -94.24 -17.01 11.21
C LYS A 122 -95.20 -15.82 11.24
N GLU A 123 -96.08 -15.74 12.24
CA GLU A 123 -97.06 -14.67 12.38
C GLU A 123 -96.37 -13.34 12.71
N LEU A 124 -95.36 -13.37 13.58
CA LEU A 124 -94.53 -12.20 13.93
C LEU A 124 -93.73 -11.66 12.73
N VAL A 125 -93.23 -12.55 11.84
CA VAL A 125 -92.55 -12.13 10.60
C VAL A 125 -93.49 -11.34 9.69
N THR A 126 -94.77 -11.67 9.67
CA THR A 126 -95.78 -10.98 8.85
C THR A 126 -96.41 -9.77 9.52
N ASP A 127 -96.24 -9.61 10.83
CA ASP A 127 -96.70 -8.42 11.56
C ASP A 127 -95.67 -7.30 11.45
N SER A 128 -96.09 -6.17 10.90
CA SER A 128 -95.27 -4.97 10.68
C SER A 128 -94.70 -4.34 11.97
N ARG A 129 -95.33 -4.58 13.12
CA ARG A 129 -94.93 -3.97 14.40
C ARG A 129 -93.71 -4.62 15.02
N PHE A 130 -93.32 -5.80 14.54
CA PHE A 130 -92.24 -6.61 15.08
C PHE A 130 -91.07 -6.68 14.12
N LEU A 131 -89.87 -6.64 14.70
CA LEU A 131 -88.59 -6.81 14.04
C LEU A 131 -87.86 -7.99 14.65
N ARG A 132 -87.37 -8.91 13.81
CA ARG A 132 -86.48 -9.98 14.24
C ARG A 132 -85.03 -9.50 14.25
N LEU A 133 -84.34 -9.78 15.35
CA LEU A 133 -82.91 -9.53 15.52
C LEU A 133 -82.11 -10.82 15.27
N LYS A 134 -80.86 -10.72 14.83
CA LYS A 134 -79.97 -11.88 14.53
C LYS A 134 -79.76 -12.83 15.70
N ASN A 135 -79.94 -12.35 16.93
CA ASN A 135 -79.86 -13.18 18.13
C ASN A 135 -81.17 -13.95 18.42
N GLY A 136 -82.14 -13.94 17.49
CA GLY A 136 -83.44 -14.61 17.63
C GLY A 136 -84.44 -13.87 18.53
N LYS A 137 -84.10 -12.66 18.99
CA LYS A 137 -85.01 -11.82 19.78
C LYS A 137 -85.88 -10.95 18.88
N TRP A 138 -87.04 -10.59 19.41
CA TRP A 138 -88.05 -9.77 18.77
C TRP A 138 -88.11 -8.40 19.44
N ALA A 139 -88.05 -7.36 18.63
CA ALA A 139 -88.13 -5.96 19.03
C ALA A 139 -89.35 -5.30 18.39
N LEU A 140 -89.78 -4.16 18.95
CA LEU A 140 -90.83 -3.35 18.33
C LEU A 140 -90.24 -2.44 17.25
N ILE A 141 -91.01 -2.21 16.19
CA ILE A 141 -90.62 -1.40 15.03
C ILE A 141 -90.21 0.03 15.38
N HIS A 142 -90.83 0.59 16.43
CA HIS A 142 -90.58 1.96 16.90
C HIS A 142 -89.42 2.07 17.89
N TRP A 143 -88.79 0.95 18.25
CA TRP A 143 -87.59 0.94 19.08
C TRP A 143 -86.35 1.33 18.28
N GLU A 144 -85.41 1.98 18.97
CA GLU A 144 -84.12 2.33 18.39
C GLU A 144 -83.21 1.10 18.48
N ILE A 145 -83.01 0.44 17.33
CA ILE A 145 -82.11 -0.70 17.23
C ILE A 145 -80.68 -0.20 17.12
N ILE A 146 -79.87 -0.51 18.14
CA ILE A 146 -78.45 -0.18 18.19
C ILE A 146 -77.65 -1.43 17.84
N ARG A 147 -76.87 -1.36 16.78
CA ARG A 147 -75.95 -2.45 16.44
C ARG A 147 -74.81 -2.47 17.45
N GLN A 148 -74.64 -3.62 18.10
CA GLN A 148 -73.50 -3.87 18.96
C GLN A 148 -72.25 -4.17 18.13
N ALA A 149 -71.17 -3.42 18.34
CA ALA A 149 -69.86 -3.74 17.78
C ALA A 149 -69.34 -5.04 18.40
N SER A 150 -68.99 -6.00 17.55
CA SER A 150 -68.44 -7.29 18.00
C SER A 150 -66.96 -7.18 18.32
N ALA A 151 -66.44 -8.07 19.19
CA ALA A 151 -65.01 -8.11 19.52
C ALA A 151 -64.12 -8.24 18.28
N LYS A 152 -64.52 -9.07 17.30
CA LYS A 152 -63.80 -9.23 16.02
C LYS A 152 -63.72 -7.95 15.19
N GLU A 153 -64.74 -7.09 15.28
CA GLU A 153 -64.76 -5.79 14.60
C GLU A 153 -63.85 -4.79 15.32
N LEU A 154 -63.85 -4.78 16.65
CA LEU A 154 -62.88 -4.00 17.42
C LEU A 154 -61.45 -4.46 17.13
N ASP A 155 -61.19 -5.76 17.00
CA ASP A 155 -59.87 -6.28 16.63
C ASP A 155 -59.44 -5.85 15.22
N LYS A 156 -60.38 -5.76 14.27
CA LYS A 156 -60.11 -5.13 12.96
C LYS A 156 -59.78 -3.65 13.09
N ALA A 157 -60.39 -2.94 14.03
CA ALA A 157 -60.08 -1.53 14.29
C ALA A 157 -58.66 -1.37 14.81
N ILE A 158 -58.26 -2.27 15.71
CA ILE A 158 -56.89 -2.35 16.22
C ILE A 158 -55.92 -2.56 15.07
N GLU A 159 -56.16 -3.55 14.22
CA GLU A 159 -55.26 -3.82 13.09
C GLU A 159 -55.17 -2.65 12.11
N GLN A 160 -56.29 -1.98 11.85
CA GLN A 160 -56.32 -0.79 11.00
C GLN A 160 -55.53 0.37 11.62
N MET A 161 -55.73 0.67 12.92
CA MET A 161 -54.97 1.72 13.62
C MET A 161 -53.48 1.42 13.70
N ARG A 162 -53.08 0.14 13.87
CA ARG A 162 -51.68 -0.29 13.82
C ARG A 162 -51.06 -0.04 12.44
N THR A 163 -51.84 -0.29 11.39
CA THR A 163 -51.40 -0.10 10.00
C THR A 163 -51.25 1.38 9.65
N THR A 164 -52.24 2.21 10.00
CA THR A 164 -52.22 3.65 9.69
C THR A 164 -51.29 4.44 10.60
N ARG A 165 -51.04 3.96 11.83
CA ARG A 165 -50.31 4.68 12.90
C ARG A 165 -50.85 6.08 13.17
N GLN A 166 -52.13 6.28 12.92
CA GLN A 166 -52.83 7.55 13.10
C GLN A 166 -54.14 7.32 13.86
N PRO A 167 -54.58 8.29 14.68
CA PRO A 167 -55.90 8.26 15.29
C PRO A 167 -56.99 8.21 14.23
N MET A 168 -58.01 7.41 14.49
CA MET A 168 -59.15 7.29 13.59
C MET A 168 -60.40 7.89 14.19
N GLY A 169 -61.20 8.55 13.35
CA GLY A 169 -62.50 9.08 13.75
C GLY A 169 -63.51 7.96 14.02
N VAL A 170 -64.44 8.11 14.97
CA VAL A 170 -65.50 7.10 15.23
C VAL A 170 -66.32 6.81 13.96
N GLU A 171 -66.62 7.83 13.17
CA GLU A 171 -67.33 7.67 11.88
C GLU A 171 -66.50 6.92 10.84
N GLU A 172 -65.20 7.13 10.83
CA GLU A 172 -64.28 6.42 9.95
C GLU A 172 -64.15 4.96 10.36
N ILE A 173 -63.99 4.69 11.66
CA ILE A 173 -63.97 3.33 12.22
C ILE A 173 -65.29 2.61 11.88
N ALA A 174 -66.43 3.27 12.10
CA ALA A 174 -67.73 2.71 11.77
C ALA A 174 -67.84 2.40 10.26
N ARG A 175 -67.46 3.34 9.39
CA ARG A 175 -67.56 3.16 7.94
C ARG A 175 -66.64 2.04 7.44
N ASN A 176 -65.39 2.03 7.88
CA ASN A 176 -64.36 1.11 7.39
C ASN A 176 -64.57 -0.32 7.91
N ILE A 177 -65.10 -0.46 9.13
CA ILE A 177 -65.15 -1.76 9.82
C ILE A 177 -66.57 -2.31 9.87
N LEU A 178 -67.54 -1.46 10.22
CA LEU A 178 -68.93 -1.84 10.35
C LEU A 178 -69.67 -1.73 9.01
N GLY A 179 -69.12 -0.98 8.04
CA GLY A 179 -69.71 -0.77 6.71
C GLY A 179 -70.79 0.32 6.68
N HIS A 180 -70.99 1.05 7.78
CA HIS A 180 -72.01 2.11 7.89
C HIS A 180 -71.56 3.21 8.87
N GLY A 181 -72.28 4.33 8.93
CA GLY A 181 -71.98 5.41 9.89
C GLY A 181 -72.06 4.97 11.35
N ALA A 182 -71.52 5.79 12.26
CA ALA A 182 -71.55 5.49 13.70
C ALA A 182 -72.94 5.67 14.30
N GLU A 183 -73.81 6.46 13.65
CA GLU A 183 -75.22 6.58 14.01
C GLU A 183 -75.94 5.22 13.99
N GLY A 184 -76.55 4.86 15.13
CA GLY A 184 -77.22 3.56 15.30
C GLY A 184 -76.28 2.42 15.72
N THR A 185 -75.08 2.73 16.19
CA THR A 185 -74.12 1.76 16.75
C THR A 185 -73.77 2.11 18.19
N ASP A 186 -73.37 1.12 18.98
CA ASP A 186 -72.80 1.35 20.31
C ASP A 186 -71.27 1.50 20.27
N LEU A 187 -70.68 1.68 19.07
CA LEU A 187 -69.24 1.68 18.86
C LEU A 187 -68.52 2.66 19.80
N LEU A 188 -69.03 3.87 19.96
CA LEU A 188 -68.45 4.86 20.88
C LEU A 188 -68.43 4.36 22.33
N ALA A 189 -69.50 3.72 22.79
CA ALA A 189 -69.58 3.15 24.13
C ALA A 189 -68.66 1.93 24.29
N CYS A 190 -68.53 1.11 23.25
CA CYS A 190 -67.57 0.01 23.21
C CYS A 190 -66.12 0.50 23.28
N LEU A 191 -65.75 1.52 22.49
CA LEU A 191 -64.41 2.14 22.52
C LEU A 191 -64.10 2.78 23.89
N GLN A 192 -65.10 3.41 24.53
CA GLN A 192 -64.95 3.98 25.87
C GLN A 192 -64.73 2.91 26.96
N LYS A 193 -65.37 1.75 26.83
CA LYS A 193 -65.29 0.66 27.82
C LYS A 193 -64.06 -0.22 27.63
N ASP A 194 -63.57 -0.37 26.40
CA ASP A 194 -62.45 -1.24 26.09
C ASP A 194 -61.12 -0.55 26.44
N PRO A 195 -60.32 -1.10 27.38
CA PRO A 195 -59.10 -0.45 27.87
C PRO A 195 -58.00 -0.34 26.80
N ARG A 196 -58.09 -1.11 25.72
CA ARG A 196 -57.11 -1.08 24.61
C ARG A 196 -57.18 0.22 23.83
N PHE A 197 -58.32 0.90 23.87
CA PHE A 197 -58.50 2.18 23.19
C PHE A 197 -58.30 3.35 24.16
N VAL A 198 -57.89 4.47 23.59
CA VAL A 198 -57.76 5.75 24.29
C VAL A 198 -58.43 6.82 23.45
N TRP A 199 -59.24 7.65 24.10
CA TRP A 199 -59.81 8.82 23.47
C TRP A 199 -58.75 9.91 23.39
N VAL A 200 -58.46 10.37 22.17
CA VAL A 200 -57.41 11.37 21.91
C VAL A 200 -58.00 12.73 21.53
N GLY A 201 -59.25 12.94 21.92
CA GLY A 201 -60.03 14.16 21.72
C GLY A 201 -61.06 14.07 20.59
N GLY A 202 -62.17 14.81 20.75
CA GLY A 202 -63.20 14.99 19.72
C GLY A 202 -63.81 13.65 19.37
N HIS A 203 -63.78 13.28 18.09
CA HIS A 203 -64.24 11.96 17.65
C HIS A 203 -63.10 10.99 17.34
N HIS A 204 -61.86 11.28 17.74
CA HIS A 204 -60.71 10.44 17.41
C HIS A 204 -60.35 9.48 18.54
N TRP A 205 -60.01 8.25 18.15
CA TRP A 205 -59.59 7.16 19.02
C TRP A 205 -58.29 6.58 18.51
N TYR A 206 -57.50 6.06 19.45
CA TYR A 206 -56.25 5.41 19.14
C TYR A 206 -56.00 4.23 20.08
N LEU A 207 -54.91 3.49 19.83
CA LEU A 207 -54.52 2.35 20.64
C LEU A 207 -53.62 2.80 21.79
N ARG A 208 -53.99 2.40 23.00
CA ARG A 208 -53.23 2.70 24.21
C ARG A 208 -51.81 2.12 24.17
N GLU A 209 -51.68 0.89 23.67
CA GLU A 209 -50.39 0.20 23.53
C GLU A 209 -49.47 0.82 22.47
N ALA A 210 -50.04 1.55 21.50
CA ALA A 210 -49.29 2.19 20.43
C ALA A 210 -49.05 3.68 20.68
N LEU A 211 -49.49 4.20 21.83
CA LEU A 211 -49.17 5.56 22.23
C LEU A 211 -47.64 5.67 22.37
N PRO A 212 -47.03 6.71 21.80
CA PRO A 212 -45.61 6.91 22.02
C PRO A 212 -45.36 7.16 23.50
N THR A 213 -44.44 6.39 24.04
CA THR A 213 -43.89 6.64 25.36
C THR A 213 -42.69 7.57 25.23
N PRO A 214 -42.36 8.36 26.27
CA PRO A 214 -41.13 9.14 26.29
C PRO A 214 -39.84 8.31 26.09
N ALA A 215 -39.91 6.98 26.26
CA ALA A 215 -38.81 6.07 26.02
C ALA A 215 -38.67 5.66 24.53
N ASP A 216 -39.74 5.79 23.74
CA ASP A 216 -39.76 5.36 22.33
C ASP A 216 -39.00 6.32 21.39
N SER A 217 -38.47 7.44 21.89
CA SER A 217 -37.66 8.36 21.09
C SER A 217 -36.32 7.77 20.63
N GLY A 218 -36.03 6.50 20.95
CA GLY A 218 -34.89 5.75 20.43
C GLY A 218 -33.52 6.22 20.92
N SER A 219 -33.44 7.34 21.63
CA SER A 219 -32.21 7.79 22.26
C SER A 219 -31.94 6.95 23.49
N VAL A 220 -30.89 6.11 23.43
CA VAL A 220 -30.26 5.51 24.61
C VAL A 220 -29.74 6.67 25.44
N ARG A 221 -30.55 7.11 26.40
CA ARG A 221 -30.20 8.23 27.27
C ARG A 221 -28.95 7.85 28.04
N ALA A 222 -27.90 8.64 27.92
CA ALA A 222 -26.75 8.56 28.79
C ALA A 222 -27.16 9.12 30.16
N PHE A 223 -27.92 8.34 30.94
CA PHE A 223 -28.35 8.72 32.30
C PHE A 223 -27.16 9.14 33.18
N ALA A 224 -25.97 8.63 32.87
CA ALA A 224 -24.72 8.99 33.52
C ALA A 224 -24.28 10.46 33.26
N LEU A 225 -24.78 11.12 32.22
CA LEU A 225 -24.53 12.54 31.91
C LEU A 225 -25.54 13.50 32.54
N GLU A 226 -26.57 13.02 33.26
CA GLU A 226 -27.55 13.87 33.93
C GLU A 226 -26.97 14.93 34.87
N PRO A 227 -25.88 14.69 35.64
CA PRO A 227 -25.28 15.72 36.47
C PRO A 227 -24.85 16.96 35.67
N PHE A 228 -24.40 16.77 34.42
CA PHE A 228 -23.92 17.85 33.55
C PHE A 228 -25.06 18.62 32.87
N ARG A 229 -26.27 18.03 32.83
CA ARG A 229 -27.47 18.75 32.41
C ARG A 229 -27.97 19.74 33.47
N LYS A 230 -27.50 19.67 34.71
CA LYS A 230 -27.95 20.59 35.77
C LYS A 230 -27.66 22.04 35.43
N ALA A 231 -26.49 22.34 34.85
CA ALA A 231 -26.13 23.70 34.44
C ALA A 231 -27.11 24.22 33.38
N GLU A 232 -27.37 23.42 32.35
CA GLU A 232 -28.37 23.75 31.32
C GLU A 232 -29.78 23.90 31.89
N ILE A 233 -30.21 23.01 32.80
CA ILE A 233 -31.53 23.08 33.44
C ILE A 233 -31.66 24.35 34.29
N THR A 234 -30.60 24.76 34.99
CA THR A 234 -30.58 26.01 35.77
C THR A 234 -30.68 27.22 34.83
N ALA A 235 -29.82 27.29 33.80
CA ALA A 235 -29.87 28.36 32.80
C ALA A 235 -31.24 28.44 32.11
N LEU A 236 -31.83 27.29 31.79
CA LEU A 236 -33.18 27.20 31.22
C LEU A 236 -34.24 27.68 32.21
N GLY A 237 -34.13 27.33 33.49
CA GLY A 237 -35.04 27.80 34.53
C GLY A 237 -35.00 29.31 34.72
N GLU A 238 -33.80 29.90 34.71
CA GLU A 238 -33.61 31.35 34.78
C GLU A 238 -34.17 32.06 33.54
N ALA A 239 -33.90 31.52 32.35
CA ALA A 239 -34.44 32.05 31.11
C ALA A 239 -35.97 31.91 31.01
N GLU A 240 -36.53 30.79 31.50
CA GLU A 240 -37.98 30.58 31.58
C GLU A 240 -38.66 31.60 32.52
N LEU A 241 -38.01 31.98 33.64
CA LEU A 241 -38.50 33.04 34.53
C LEU A 241 -38.58 34.39 33.80
N MET A 242 -37.57 34.71 32.98
CA MET A 242 -37.58 35.93 32.17
C MET A 242 -38.69 35.92 31.13
N LEU A 243 -38.96 34.77 30.49
CA LEU A 243 -40.09 34.65 29.58
C LEU A 243 -41.43 34.83 30.31
N ILE A 244 -41.57 34.36 31.56
CA ILE A 244 -42.81 34.51 32.34
C ILE A 244 -43.14 35.99 32.57
N LEU A 245 -42.13 36.83 32.81
CA LEU A 245 -42.34 38.27 32.99
C LEU A 245 -42.82 38.98 31.71
N ASN A 246 -42.49 38.43 30.54
CA ASN A 246 -42.81 39.01 29.23
C ASN A 246 -44.11 38.44 28.61
N ASP A 247 -44.73 37.43 29.21
CA ASP A 247 -45.95 36.81 28.71
C ASP A 247 -47.18 37.72 28.90
N THR A 248 -47.54 38.46 27.86
CA THR A 248 -48.72 39.34 27.86
C THR A 248 -49.97 38.67 27.27
N ASP A 249 -49.83 37.76 26.32
CA ASP A 249 -50.96 37.10 25.63
C ASP A 249 -51.18 35.68 26.18
N PRO A 250 -52.35 35.32 26.74
CA PRO A 250 -52.63 33.96 27.23
C PRO A 250 -52.60 32.88 26.14
N ASN A 251 -52.78 33.25 24.88
CA ASN A 251 -52.84 32.33 23.74
C ASN A 251 -51.50 32.19 22.99
N CYS A 252 -50.45 32.87 23.45
CA CYS A 252 -49.12 32.82 22.85
C CYS A 252 -48.07 32.54 23.93
N ARG A 253 -47.17 31.60 23.67
CA ARG A 253 -46.09 31.23 24.59
C ARG A 253 -44.80 31.06 23.81
N GLU A 254 -43.76 31.73 24.27
CA GLU A 254 -42.39 31.40 23.84
C GLU A 254 -41.87 30.19 24.62
N TYR A 255 -41.00 29.41 23.99
CA TYR A 255 -40.41 28.19 24.53
C TYR A 255 -38.95 28.14 24.13
N ILE A 256 -38.07 27.78 25.05
CA ILE A 256 -36.64 27.61 24.77
C ILE A 256 -36.35 26.12 24.71
N LEU A 257 -35.82 25.64 23.60
CA LEU A 257 -35.46 24.23 23.43
C LEU A 257 -34.26 23.88 24.30
N SER A 258 -34.38 22.83 25.10
CA SER A 258 -33.23 22.18 25.76
C SER A 258 -32.58 21.12 24.87
N SER A 259 -31.40 20.66 25.26
CA SER A 259 -30.74 19.47 24.70
C SER A 259 -31.66 18.23 24.79
N VAL A 260 -32.37 18.08 25.92
CA VAL A 260 -33.31 16.98 26.18
C VAL A 260 -34.49 17.01 25.22
N ASP A 261 -35.05 18.20 24.98
CA ASP A 261 -36.18 18.38 24.06
C ASP A 261 -35.81 17.93 22.66
N LEU A 262 -34.65 18.38 22.18
CA LEU A 262 -34.16 18.05 20.85
C LEU A 262 -33.82 16.57 20.70
N GLU A 263 -33.17 15.97 21.71
CA GLU A 263 -32.84 14.55 21.76
C GLU A 263 -34.11 13.68 21.69
N ARG A 264 -35.15 14.06 22.43
CA ARG A 264 -36.41 13.31 22.47
C ARG A 264 -37.35 13.64 21.31
N GLY A 265 -37.06 14.70 20.55
CA GLY A 265 -38.03 15.27 19.63
C GLY A 265 -39.34 15.64 20.31
N SER A 266 -39.24 16.23 21.50
CA SER A 266 -40.40 16.58 22.31
C SER A 266 -40.30 17.99 22.87
N LEU A 267 -41.45 18.54 23.27
CA LEU A 267 -41.55 19.80 24.00
C LEU A 267 -42.05 19.52 25.40
N ARG A 268 -41.34 19.98 26.44
CA ARG A 268 -41.82 19.91 27.82
C ARG A 268 -42.96 20.89 28.06
N ILE A 269 -44.05 20.40 28.62
CA ILE A 269 -45.19 21.22 29.02
C ILE A 269 -44.90 21.78 30.41
N THR A 270 -44.43 23.03 30.45
CA THR A 270 -44.30 23.76 31.71
C THR A 270 -45.68 24.15 32.25
N LYS A 271 -45.78 24.46 33.55
CA LYS A 271 -47.05 24.95 34.16
C LYS A 271 -47.64 26.16 33.42
N ARG A 272 -46.78 26.98 32.83
CA ARG A 272 -47.12 28.13 31.97
C ARG A 272 -47.78 27.71 30.66
N MET A 273 -47.29 26.64 30.04
CA MET A 273 -47.84 26.09 28.79
C MET A 273 -49.12 25.28 29.00
N ASP A 274 -49.33 24.68 30.18
CA ASP A 274 -50.56 23.90 30.46
C ASP A 274 -51.85 24.70 30.19
N ARG A 275 -51.81 26.03 30.37
CA ARG A 275 -52.92 26.93 30.03
C ARG A 275 -53.20 27.01 28.53
N LEU A 276 -52.17 26.95 27.68
CA LEU A 276 -52.32 26.98 26.22
C LEU A 276 -53.10 25.76 25.72
N PHE A 277 -52.85 24.61 26.36
CA PHE A 277 -53.46 23.32 26.06
C PHE A 277 -54.69 23.01 26.93
N ALA A 278 -55.19 24.00 27.68
CA ALA A 278 -56.37 23.84 28.51
C ALA A 278 -57.60 23.48 27.65
N GLY A 279 -58.30 22.43 28.07
CA GLY A 279 -59.45 21.85 27.36
C GLY A 279 -59.12 20.59 26.57
N LEU A 280 -57.83 20.30 26.32
CA LEU A 280 -57.44 19.03 25.73
C LEU A 280 -57.58 17.87 26.73
N PRO A 281 -57.92 16.65 26.25
CA PRO A 281 -57.85 15.45 27.08
C PRO A 281 -56.42 15.15 27.53
N PRO A 282 -56.24 14.28 28.55
CA PRO A 282 -54.92 13.91 29.06
C PRO A 282 -53.96 13.34 28.00
N VAL A 283 -54.51 12.74 26.94
CA VAL A 283 -53.80 12.31 25.74
C VAL A 283 -54.54 12.93 24.57
N ALA A 284 -53.85 13.70 23.72
CA ALA A 284 -54.47 14.29 22.55
C ALA A 284 -53.55 14.20 21.33
N TRP A 285 -54.16 14.04 20.16
CA TRP A 285 -53.48 14.22 18.89
C TRP A 285 -53.75 15.63 18.39
N ILE A 286 -52.68 16.40 18.21
CA ILE A 286 -52.75 17.82 17.89
C ILE A 286 -51.93 18.12 16.63
N SER A 287 -52.33 19.16 15.92
CA SER A 287 -51.67 19.61 14.70
C SER A 287 -51.05 20.98 14.92
N PHE A 288 -49.81 21.13 14.48
CA PHE A 288 -49.06 22.38 14.50
C PHE A 288 -48.89 22.91 13.09
N ASN A 289 -49.46 24.08 12.78
CA ASN A 289 -49.13 24.80 11.56
C ASN A 289 -47.71 25.34 11.70
N THR A 290 -46.81 24.86 10.84
CA THR A 290 -45.43 25.31 10.74
C THR A 290 -45.21 26.02 9.41
N GLN A 291 -44.05 26.68 9.24
CA GLN A 291 -43.68 27.31 7.97
C GLN A 291 -43.55 26.29 6.81
N THR A 292 -43.25 25.03 7.11
CA THR A 292 -43.07 23.96 6.11
C THR A 292 -44.32 23.10 5.90
N GLY A 293 -45.42 23.37 6.62
CA GLY A 293 -46.67 22.63 6.55
C GLY A 293 -47.18 22.17 7.93
N PRO A 294 -48.28 21.41 7.97
CA PRO A 294 -48.83 20.88 9.21
C PRO A 294 -47.90 19.79 9.78
N LEU A 295 -47.66 19.86 11.09
CA LEU A 295 -46.89 18.91 11.86
C LEU A 295 -47.80 18.27 12.91
N GLU A 296 -48.02 16.97 12.79
CA GLU A 296 -48.82 16.23 13.76
C GLU A 296 -47.98 15.79 14.97
N ALA A 297 -48.55 15.91 16.17
CA ALA A 297 -47.86 15.64 17.42
C ALA A 297 -48.78 15.06 18.49
N TRP A 298 -48.18 14.34 19.44
CA TRP A 298 -48.85 13.71 20.57
C TRP A 298 -48.71 14.55 21.83
N TYR A 299 -49.80 15.12 22.33
CA TYR A 299 -49.87 15.77 23.64
C TYR A 299 -50.12 14.73 24.75
N LEU A 300 -49.20 14.64 25.71
CA LEU A 300 -49.25 13.71 26.84
C LEU A 300 -49.19 14.47 28.17
N ARG A 301 -50.36 14.77 28.73
CA ARG A 301 -50.48 15.58 29.96
C ARG A 301 -49.79 14.94 31.16
N MET A 302 -49.97 13.63 31.36
CA MET A 302 -49.37 12.90 32.49
C MET A 302 -47.84 12.87 32.43
N GLY A 303 -47.27 12.89 31.23
CA GLY A 303 -45.82 12.97 31.02
C GLY A 303 -45.30 14.40 30.89
N GLY A 304 -46.17 15.41 30.94
CA GLY A 304 -45.83 16.81 30.74
C GLY A 304 -45.04 17.05 29.46
N SER A 305 -45.39 16.39 28.35
CA SER A 305 -44.65 16.50 27.09
C SER A 305 -45.54 16.44 25.85
N ILE A 306 -45.03 17.01 24.76
CA ILE A 306 -45.59 16.90 23.42
C ILE A 306 -44.55 16.21 22.53
N LEU A 307 -44.87 15.05 21.97
CA LEU A 307 -43.95 14.23 21.16
C LEU A 307 -44.24 14.39 19.66
N GLY A 308 -43.24 14.18 18.81
CA GLY A 308 -43.42 14.17 17.34
C GLY A 308 -42.61 15.23 16.60
N PHE A 309 -41.73 15.96 17.31
CA PHE A 309 -40.94 17.04 16.72
C PHE A 309 -39.55 16.62 16.22
N ALA A 310 -39.11 15.38 16.46
CA ALA A 310 -37.74 14.93 16.16
C ALA A 310 -37.29 15.29 14.74
N HIS A 311 -38.08 14.88 13.75
CA HIS A 311 -37.78 15.14 12.34
C HIS A 311 -37.84 16.63 12.00
N TRP A 312 -38.82 17.35 12.55
CA TRP A 312 -38.99 18.79 12.32
C TRP A 312 -37.83 19.61 12.91
N PHE A 313 -37.35 19.26 14.12
CA PHE A 313 -36.16 19.88 14.72
C PHE A 313 -34.92 19.70 13.86
N LEU A 314 -34.69 18.48 13.35
CA LEU A 314 -33.56 18.17 12.48
C LEU A 314 -33.63 18.92 11.16
N GLN A 315 -34.80 18.92 10.49
CA GLN A 315 -35.01 19.60 9.21
C GLN A 315 -34.77 21.11 9.29
N ASN A 316 -35.07 21.73 10.42
CA ASN A 316 -34.90 23.16 10.64
C ASN A 316 -33.57 23.52 11.32
N GLY A 317 -32.68 22.56 11.55
CA GLY A 317 -31.37 22.80 12.15
C GLY A 317 -31.44 23.40 13.55
N LEU A 318 -32.42 23.00 14.37
CA LEU A 318 -32.61 23.57 15.69
C LEU A 318 -31.57 23.08 16.70
N GLU A 319 -31.07 24.02 17.49
CA GLU A 319 -30.03 23.82 18.51
C GLU A 319 -30.56 24.14 19.91
N PRO A 320 -29.88 23.69 20.99
CA PRO A 320 -30.24 24.09 22.34
C PRO A 320 -30.28 25.61 22.47
N GLY A 321 -31.19 26.14 23.28
CA GLY A 321 -31.42 27.57 23.40
C GLY A 321 -32.27 28.19 22.28
N SER A 322 -32.56 27.49 21.18
CA SER A 322 -33.43 28.02 20.12
C SER A 322 -34.82 28.35 20.67
N LYS A 323 -35.32 29.55 20.36
CA LYS A 323 -36.65 29.99 20.79
C LYS A 323 -37.73 29.64 19.77
N LEU A 324 -38.81 29.05 20.27
CA LEU A 324 -40.02 28.73 19.53
C LEU A 324 -41.17 29.58 20.07
N ARG A 325 -42.09 29.97 19.20
CA ARG A 325 -43.33 30.65 19.57
C ARG A 325 -44.51 29.73 19.26
N LEU A 326 -45.25 29.36 20.29
CA LEU A 326 -46.46 28.54 20.19
C LEU A 326 -47.68 29.43 20.37
N LYS A 327 -48.63 29.35 19.42
CA LYS A 327 -49.87 30.12 19.48
C LYS A 327 -51.08 29.22 19.29
N ARG A 328 -52.12 29.38 20.10
CA ARG A 328 -53.40 28.68 19.91
C ARG A 328 -54.20 29.31 18.77
N VAL A 329 -54.70 28.50 17.84
CA VAL A 329 -55.59 28.98 16.78
C VAL A 329 -57.01 29.11 17.35
N MET A 330 -57.60 30.30 17.24
CA MET A 330 -58.94 30.56 17.77
C MET A 330 -59.99 29.85 16.91
N GLY A 331 -60.89 29.10 17.56
CA GLY A 331 -61.94 28.33 16.90
C GLY A 331 -61.58 26.88 16.59
N GLU A 332 -60.30 26.51 16.67
CA GLU A 332 -59.82 25.14 16.44
C GLU A 332 -59.19 24.60 17.72
N GLU A 333 -59.84 23.62 18.36
CA GLU A 333 -59.41 23.16 19.69
C GLU A 333 -58.05 22.44 19.70
N ARG A 334 -57.58 21.95 18.54
CA ARG A 334 -56.38 21.11 18.42
C ARG A 334 -55.33 21.59 17.45
N VAL A 335 -55.55 22.78 16.89
CA VAL A 335 -54.64 23.36 15.93
C VAL A 335 -53.91 24.50 16.62
N PHE A 336 -52.60 24.45 16.53
CA PHE A 336 -51.69 25.41 17.10
C PHE A 336 -50.76 25.91 15.99
N ASN A 337 -50.25 27.11 16.10
CA ASN A 337 -49.15 27.56 15.25
C ASN A 337 -47.85 27.40 16.04
N ILE A 338 -46.80 26.94 15.36
CA ILE A 338 -45.44 26.92 15.91
C ILE A 338 -44.51 27.63 14.94
N GLU A 339 -43.82 28.64 15.44
CA GLU A 339 -42.94 29.50 14.66
C GLU A 339 -41.55 29.49 15.28
N ILE A 340 -40.52 29.38 14.44
CA ILE A 340 -39.13 29.55 14.85
C ILE A 340 -38.86 31.06 14.88
N THR A 341 -38.51 31.61 16.03
CA THR A 341 -38.33 33.08 16.15
C THR A 341 -37.02 33.56 15.52
N GLY A 342 -36.05 32.65 15.35
CA GLY A 342 -34.67 32.97 14.94
C GLY A 342 -33.79 33.45 16.10
N GLU A 343 -34.37 33.70 17.27
CA GLU A 343 -33.62 34.05 18.47
C GLU A 343 -33.11 32.81 19.21
N ARG A 344 -32.08 33.03 20.03
CA ARG A 344 -31.46 31.99 20.85
C ARG A 344 -31.15 32.55 22.23
N GLU A 345 -31.43 31.75 23.26
CA GLU A 345 -30.92 31.98 24.60
C GLU A 345 -29.45 31.52 24.65
N ALA A 346 -28.52 32.43 24.99
CA ALA A 346 -27.09 32.22 24.82
C ALA A 346 -26.48 31.24 25.85
N GLU A 347 -26.94 31.29 27.10
CA GLU A 347 -26.47 30.42 28.18
C GLU A 347 -26.99 29.00 28.00
N VAL A 348 -28.29 28.84 27.70
CA VAL A 348 -28.89 27.53 27.39
C VAL A 348 -28.23 26.92 26.16
N PHE A 349 -27.93 27.73 25.13
CA PHE A 349 -27.18 27.24 23.98
C PHE A 349 -25.77 26.78 24.35
N THR A 350 -25.06 27.55 25.16
CA THR A 350 -23.69 27.23 25.56
C THR A 350 -23.66 25.93 26.36
N GLU A 351 -24.47 25.81 27.40
CA GLU A 351 -24.53 24.60 28.24
C GLU A 351 -25.12 23.41 27.48
N GLY A 352 -26.21 23.60 26.74
CA GLY A 352 -26.82 22.53 25.95
C GLY A 352 -25.93 22.03 24.82
N SER A 353 -25.12 22.89 24.22
CA SER A 353 -24.12 22.47 23.22
C SER A 353 -23.00 21.65 23.85
N ARG A 354 -22.58 21.97 25.08
CA ARG A 354 -21.62 21.14 25.82
C ARG A 354 -22.20 19.76 26.11
N VAL A 355 -23.45 19.68 26.59
CA VAL A 355 -24.15 18.41 26.83
C VAL A 355 -24.22 17.56 25.57
N ARG A 356 -24.60 18.15 24.42
CA ARG A 356 -24.63 17.43 23.14
C ARG A 356 -23.26 16.89 22.73
N LYS A 357 -22.21 17.70 22.86
CA LYS A 357 -20.84 17.26 22.55
C LYS A 357 -20.40 16.11 23.48
N LEU A 358 -20.75 16.17 24.76
CA LEU A 358 -20.50 15.07 25.70
C LEU A 358 -21.26 13.79 25.32
N GLU A 359 -22.51 13.89 24.90
CA GLU A 359 -23.29 12.75 24.41
C GLU A 359 -22.68 12.13 23.16
N ASP A 360 -22.23 12.96 22.21
CA ASP A 360 -21.59 12.48 20.99
C ASP A 360 -20.24 11.81 21.30
N LEU A 361 -19.44 12.39 22.19
CA LEU A 361 -18.24 11.75 22.73
C LEU A 361 -18.58 10.43 23.43
N TRP A 362 -19.68 10.38 24.18
CA TRP A 362 -20.10 9.18 24.92
C TRP A 362 -20.47 8.07 23.95
N ARG A 363 -21.26 8.38 22.92
CA ARG A 363 -21.61 7.42 21.85
C ARG A 363 -20.36 6.90 21.14
N LYS A 364 -19.41 7.79 20.81
CA LYS A 364 -18.13 7.40 20.19
C LYS A 364 -17.32 6.49 21.11
N ALA A 365 -17.26 6.79 22.41
CA ALA A 365 -16.53 5.98 23.38
C ALA A 365 -17.16 4.60 23.62
N GLN A 366 -18.46 4.42 23.35
CA GLN A 366 -19.07 3.09 23.36
C GLN A 366 -18.65 2.25 22.15
N THR A 367 -18.30 2.87 21.02
CA THR A 367 -17.93 2.18 19.78
C THR A 367 -16.42 2.05 19.58
N GLU A 368 -15.65 2.99 20.10
CA GLU A 368 -14.20 3.11 19.90
C GLU A 368 -13.46 3.00 21.25
N ASN A 369 -12.30 2.34 21.28
CA ASN A 369 -11.50 2.24 22.49
C ASN A 369 -10.63 3.48 22.68
N PHE A 370 -11.16 4.51 23.34
CA PHE A 370 -10.39 5.71 23.68
C PHE A 370 -9.35 5.43 24.77
N ALA A 371 -8.15 5.97 24.56
CA ALA A 371 -7.16 6.12 25.61
C ALA A 371 -7.67 7.12 26.66
N LEU A 372 -7.31 6.90 27.94
CA LEU A 372 -7.75 7.76 29.05
C LEU A 372 -7.39 9.24 28.81
N GLU A 373 -6.17 9.47 28.32
CA GLU A 373 -5.64 10.79 27.95
C GLU A 373 -6.54 11.51 26.94
N GLN A 374 -6.80 10.87 25.81
CA GLN A 374 -7.59 11.46 24.72
C GLN A 374 -9.01 11.81 25.18
N LEU A 375 -9.64 10.92 25.94
CA LEU A 375 -10.98 11.16 26.45
C LEU A 375 -11.02 12.31 27.47
N LEU A 376 -10.03 12.38 28.37
CA LEU A 376 -9.92 13.50 29.32
C LEU A 376 -9.66 14.83 28.61
N LEU A 377 -8.83 14.85 27.56
CA LEU A 377 -8.59 16.05 26.76
C LEU A 377 -9.90 16.57 26.16
N GLU A 378 -10.60 15.73 25.39
CA GLU A 378 -11.87 16.07 24.73
C GLU A 378 -12.93 16.54 25.72
N VAL A 379 -13.02 15.88 26.88
CA VAL A 379 -13.94 16.28 27.95
C VAL A 379 -13.56 17.65 28.53
N MET A 380 -12.30 17.83 28.91
CA MET A 380 -11.86 19.04 29.62
C MET A 380 -11.80 20.27 28.71
N GLU A 381 -11.66 20.09 27.40
CA GLU A 381 -11.82 21.15 26.39
C GLU A 381 -13.24 21.76 26.39
N LEU A 382 -14.26 20.98 26.76
CA LEU A 382 -15.63 21.50 26.86
C LEU A 382 -15.84 22.38 28.10
N PHE A 383 -14.93 22.31 29.08
CA PHE A 383 -15.02 23.02 30.36
C PHE A 383 -13.77 23.89 30.60
N PRO A 384 -13.64 25.04 29.91
CA PRO A 384 -12.45 25.89 30.01
C PRO A 384 -12.23 26.50 31.41
N ALA A 385 -13.29 26.65 32.20
CA ALA A 385 -13.21 27.08 33.60
C ALA A 385 -12.70 25.97 34.55
N GLY A 386 -12.63 24.74 34.06
CA GLY A 386 -12.28 23.56 34.80
C GLY A 386 -13.45 22.93 35.58
N LEU A 387 -13.23 21.70 36.04
CA LEU A 387 -14.18 20.90 36.82
C LEU A 387 -13.53 20.42 38.12
N PRO A 388 -14.29 20.27 39.22
CA PRO A 388 -13.78 19.61 40.41
C PRO A 388 -13.48 18.13 40.11
N GLN A 389 -12.47 17.57 40.78
CA GLN A 389 -12.01 16.18 40.53
C GLN A 389 -13.12 15.14 40.62
N GLU A 390 -14.07 15.32 41.54
CA GLU A 390 -15.22 14.44 41.70
C GLU A 390 -16.14 14.45 40.48
N GLU A 391 -16.37 15.61 39.87
CA GLU A 391 -17.17 15.72 38.65
C GLU A 391 -16.43 15.13 37.45
N VAL A 392 -15.12 15.37 37.33
CA VAL A 392 -14.31 14.69 36.30
C VAL A 392 -14.40 13.17 36.47
N ALA A 393 -14.27 12.65 37.69
CA ALA A 393 -14.37 11.22 37.95
C ALA A 393 -15.76 10.66 37.65
N GLN A 394 -16.83 11.36 38.01
CA GLN A 394 -18.21 10.98 37.66
C GLN A 394 -18.43 10.97 36.14
N LEU A 395 -17.92 11.98 35.45
CA LEU A 395 -17.99 12.08 34.00
C LEU A 395 -17.27 10.90 33.37
N MET A 396 -16.01 10.65 33.75
CA MET A 396 -15.22 9.56 33.21
C MET A 396 -15.81 8.18 33.50
N ALA A 397 -16.40 7.99 34.69
CA ALA A 397 -17.13 6.76 35.02
C ALA A 397 -18.32 6.49 34.08
N ALA A 398 -18.90 7.53 33.46
CA ALA A 398 -19.94 7.39 32.44
C ALA A 398 -19.42 6.79 31.12
N PHE A 399 -18.15 7.06 30.78
CA PHE A 399 -17.52 6.59 29.54
C PHE A 399 -16.79 5.27 29.73
N LYS A 400 -16.03 5.14 30.82
CA LYS A 400 -15.14 4.00 31.09
C LYS A 400 -15.03 3.76 32.60
N THR A 401 -14.99 2.50 33.02
CA THR A 401 -14.80 2.14 34.43
C THR A 401 -13.37 2.42 34.88
N VAL A 402 -13.09 3.68 35.25
CA VAL A 402 -11.78 4.14 35.73
C VAL A 402 -11.94 4.63 37.16
N SER A 403 -10.99 4.29 38.03
CA SER A 403 -11.05 4.71 39.43
C SER A 403 -10.80 6.23 39.56
N PRO A 404 -11.49 6.93 40.48
CA PRO A 404 -11.25 8.36 40.73
C PRO A 404 -9.80 8.69 41.09
N GLU A 405 -9.10 7.76 41.76
CA GLU A 405 -7.69 7.88 42.12
C GLU A 405 -6.77 7.84 40.90
N GLU A 406 -7.05 6.95 39.94
CA GLU A 406 -6.29 6.84 38.70
C GLU A 406 -6.43 8.10 37.86
N ILE A 407 -7.63 8.68 37.78
CA ILE A 407 -7.87 9.95 37.07
C ILE A 407 -7.10 11.08 37.76
N GLY A 408 -7.15 11.15 39.09
CA GLY A 408 -6.39 12.14 39.86
C GLY A 408 -4.88 12.02 39.63
N ARG A 409 -4.32 10.82 39.77
CA ARG A 409 -2.89 10.56 39.51
C ARG A 409 -2.52 10.88 38.07
N PHE A 410 -3.36 10.53 37.10
CA PHE A 410 -3.12 10.85 35.70
C PHE A 410 -2.99 12.36 35.51
N MET A 411 -4.00 13.13 35.92
CA MET A 411 -4.00 14.60 35.82
C MET A 411 -2.81 15.24 36.55
N GLU A 412 -2.39 14.72 37.70
CA GLU A 412 -1.20 15.18 38.42
C GLU A 412 0.12 14.91 37.68
N THR A 413 0.21 13.78 36.95
CA THR A 413 1.41 13.41 36.19
C THR A 413 1.53 14.12 34.85
N THR A 414 0.42 14.56 34.29
CA THR A 414 0.35 15.24 32.98
C THR A 414 0.38 16.75 33.13
N PRO A 415 1.40 17.45 32.62
CA PRO A 415 1.69 18.85 32.98
C PRO A 415 0.68 19.86 32.43
N TYR A 416 -0.14 19.48 31.45
CA TYR A 416 -1.12 20.35 30.81
C TYR A 416 -2.51 20.30 31.45
N PHE A 417 -2.70 19.48 32.49
CA PHE A 417 -3.82 19.64 33.41
C PHE A 417 -3.32 20.37 34.65
N GLU A 418 -3.94 21.52 34.93
CA GLU A 418 -3.54 22.35 36.07
C GLU A 418 -4.69 22.47 37.05
N ARG A 419 -4.34 22.47 38.34
CA ARG A 419 -5.29 22.70 39.43
C ARG A 419 -5.37 24.20 39.71
N THR A 420 -6.56 24.77 39.54
CA THR A 420 -6.84 26.17 39.85
C THR A 420 -6.82 26.41 41.35
N SER A 421 -6.75 27.68 41.77
CA SER A 421 -6.84 28.07 43.18
C SER A 421 -8.16 27.67 43.85
N SER A 422 -9.24 27.51 43.07
CA SER A 422 -10.53 27.01 43.53
C SER A 422 -10.57 25.48 43.70
N GLY A 423 -9.48 24.78 43.35
CA GLY A 423 -9.39 23.33 43.43
C GLY A 423 -9.96 22.59 42.21
N ASN A 424 -10.36 23.30 41.15
CA ASN A 424 -10.83 22.71 39.90
C ASN A 424 -9.65 22.33 39.02
N TRP A 425 -9.79 21.27 38.24
CA TRP A 425 -8.85 20.91 37.18
C TRP A 425 -9.26 21.59 35.89
N ARG A 426 -8.33 22.22 35.18
CA ARG A 426 -8.58 22.75 33.83
C ARG A 426 -7.52 22.24 32.86
N PHE A 427 -7.91 22.10 31.60
CA PHE A 427 -7.00 21.78 30.51
C PHE A 427 -6.36 23.06 29.96
N ASN A 428 -5.03 23.12 29.97
CA ASN A 428 -4.27 24.24 29.43
C ASN A 428 -3.73 23.88 28.04
N GLN A 429 -4.46 24.31 27.01
CA GLN A 429 -4.12 24.04 25.62
C GLN A 429 -2.71 24.55 25.23
N ALA A 430 -2.27 25.69 25.75
CA ALA A 430 -0.95 26.23 25.45
C ALA A 430 0.18 25.35 26.05
N ILE A 431 -0.01 24.82 27.26
CA ILE A 431 0.95 23.89 27.88
C ILE A 431 0.92 22.55 27.13
N PHE A 432 -0.25 22.08 26.69
CA PHE A 432 -0.37 20.86 25.89
C PHE A 432 0.42 20.96 24.59
N GLU A 433 0.24 22.03 23.83
CA GLU A 433 0.94 22.24 22.56
C GLU A 433 2.46 22.32 22.74
N THR A 434 2.92 23.03 23.77
CA THR A 434 4.35 23.14 24.11
C THR A 434 4.94 21.82 24.60
N TYR A 435 4.21 21.07 25.44
CA TYR A 435 4.60 19.74 25.88
C TYR A 435 4.72 18.76 24.71
N HIS A 436 3.74 18.70 23.81
CA HIS A 436 3.81 17.84 22.63
C HIS A 436 4.89 18.25 21.64
N LYS A 437 5.19 19.55 21.53
CA LYS A 437 6.35 20.02 20.76
C LYS A 437 7.66 19.51 21.40
N LEU A 438 7.81 19.65 22.71
CA LEU A 438 9.00 19.20 23.43
C LEU A 438 9.16 17.68 23.41
N THR A 439 8.07 16.92 23.55
CA THR A 439 8.09 15.45 23.43
C THR A 439 8.49 15.00 22.03
N ARG A 440 8.05 15.71 20.98
CA ARG A 440 8.50 15.45 19.60
C ARG A 440 9.99 15.76 19.43
N GLU A 441 10.46 16.90 19.93
CA GLU A 441 11.88 17.26 19.90
C GLU A 441 12.74 16.24 20.67
N LEU A 442 12.30 15.80 21.85
CA LEU A 442 12.98 14.74 22.61
C LEU A 442 13.01 13.41 21.88
N SER A 443 11.91 13.02 21.19
CA SER A 443 11.90 11.81 20.38
C SER A 443 12.88 11.91 19.21
N PHE A 444 12.95 13.07 18.54
CA PHE A 444 13.91 13.33 17.48
C PHE A 444 15.36 13.25 17.98
N ILE A 445 15.67 13.90 19.10
CA ILE A 445 17.00 13.84 19.73
C ILE A 445 17.34 12.41 20.15
N LYS A 446 16.38 11.66 20.69
CA LYS A 446 16.60 10.25 21.07
C LYS A 446 16.91 9.38 19.85
N ASP A 447 16.19 9.59 18.74
CA ASP A 447 16.45 8.90 17.48
C ASP A 447 17.82 9.29 16.91
N GLU A 448 18.20 10.56 17.00
CA GLU A 448 19.52 11.05 16.57
C GLU A 448 20.65 10.44 17.41
N ILE A 449 20.52 10.43 18.74
CA ILE A 449 21.44 9.74 19.64
C ILE A 449 21.55 8.25 19.29
N SER A 450 20.43 7.59 18.99
CA SER A 450 20.43 6.17 18.61
C SER A 450 21.15 5.93 17.29
N ARG A 451 21.01 6.84 16.31
CA ARG A 451 21.75 6.79 15.03
C ARG A 451 23.24 7.02 15.25
N SER A 452 23.63 8.03 16.02
CA SER A 452 25.04 8.27 16.35
C SER A 452 25.67 7.10 17.10
N GLN A 453 24.92 6.44 18.01
CA GLN A 453 25.39 5.22 18.67
C GLN A 453 25.64 4.07 17.67
N GLN A 454 24.78 3.92 16.65
CA GLN A 454 24.97 2.93 15.59
C GLN A 454 26.19 3.25 14.71
N GLU A 455 26.40 4.53 14.37
CA GLU A 455 27.58 4.97 13.61
C GLU A 455 28.89 4.76 14.39
N ILE A 456 28.90 5.08 15.68
CA ILE A 456 30.05 4.80 16.56
C ILE A 456 30.31 3.29 16.64
N ALA A 457 29.28 2.46 16.76
CA ALA A 457 29.44 1.01 16.75
C ALA A 457 30.00 0.49 15.42
N ALA A 458 29.52 0.99 14.29
CA ALA A 458 30.00 0.61 12.95
C ALA A 458 31.46 1.02 12.73
N THR A 459 31.82 2.27 13.07
CA THR A 459 33.21 2.75 12.97
C THR A 459 34.16 2.02 13.91
N LEU A 460 33.70 1.60 15.09
CA LEU A 460 34.48 0.77 16.00
C LEU A 460 34.72 -0.63 15.43
N GLN A 461 33.72 -1.23 14.79
CA GLN A 461 33.84 -2.51 14.09
C GLN A 461 34.82 -2.42 12.90
N GLU A 462 34.73 -1.36 12.10
CA GLU A 462 35.66 -1.11 10.99
C GLU A 462 37.10 -0.94 11.49
N ASN A 463 37.31 -0.17 12.57
CA ASN A 463 38.62 -0.05 13.20
C ASN A 463 39.17 -1.39 13.70
N GLN A 464 38.33 -2.27 14.26
CA GLN A 464 38.75 -3.62 14.66
C GLN A 464 39.17 -4.46 13.44
N GLN A 465 38.44 -4.38 12.34
CA GLN A 465 38.82 -5.06 11.08
C GLN A 465 40.16 -4.54 10.56
N LEU A 466 40.37 -3.23 10.53
CA LEU A 466 41.63 -2.62 10.11
C LEU A 466 42.80 -3.02 11.02
N ILE A 467 42.57 -3.18 12.33
CA ILE A 467 43.58 -3.71 13.25
C ILE A 467 43.93 -5.15 12.90
N MET A 468 42.94 -6.01 12.65
CA MET A 468 43.18 -7.41 12.25
C MET A 468 43.92 -7.49 10.91
N GLU A 469 43.55 -6.66 9.92
CA GLU A 469 44.25 -6.58 8.63
C GLU A 469 45.69 -6.10 8.81
N LYS A 470 45.91 -5.06 9.63
CA LYS A 470 47.25 -4.59 9.97
C LYS A 470 48.08 -5.72 10.58
N GLU A 471 47.54 -6.45 11.55
CA GLU A 471 48.23 -7.60 12.16
C GLU A 471 48.53 -8.71 11.15
N GLY A 472 47.60 -9.01 10.24
CA GLY A 472 47.79 -9.95 9.13
C GLY A 472 48.93 -9.52 8.20
N LEU A 473 48.93 -8.27 7.75
CA LEU A 473 50.00 -7.69 6.91
C LEU A 473 51.35 -7.67 7.63
N TYR A 474 51.38 -7.41 8.93
CA TYR A 474 52.62 -7.56 9.73
C TYR A 474 53.12 -9.00 9.73
N GLY A 475 52.22 -9.98 9.83
CA GLY A 475 52.54 -11.40 9.70
C GLY A 475 53.13 -11.75 8.34
N GLU A 476 52.52 -11.28 7.25
CA GLU A 476 53.02 -11.47 5.88
C GLU A 476 54.38 -10.81 5.66
N LEU A 477 54.59 -9.60 6.19
CA LEU A 477 55.87 -8.90 6.10
C LEU A 477 56.99 -9.67 6.82
N ILE A 478 56.69 -10.25 7.99
CA ILE A 478 57.64 -11.12 8.71
C ILE A 478 57.94 -12.37 7.87
N TYR A 479 56.92 -13.00 7.28
CA TYR A 479 57.09 -14.16 6.40
C TYR A 479 57.98 -13.84 5.20
N LEU A 480 57.69 -12.77 4.46
CA LEU A 480 58.47 -12.34 3.30
C LEU A 480 59.92 -12.01 3.67
N LYS A 481 60.14 -11.34 4.81
CA LYS A 481 61.48 -11.05 5.31
C LYS A 481 62.28 -12.31 5.61
N ASN A 482 61.65 -13.33 6.22
CA ASN A 482 62.28 -14.62 6.46
C ASN A 482 62.55 -15.36 5.15
N HIS A 483 61.59 -15.38 4.22
CA HIS A 483 61.76 -16.01 2.91
C HIS A 483 62.89 -15.37 2.10
N HIS A 484 63.00 -14.04 2.10
CA HIS A 484 64.11 -13.33 1.46
C HIS A 484 65.45 -13.72 2.07
N ARG A 485 65.52 -13.82 3.41
CA ARG A 485 66.73 -14.27 4.11
C ARG A 485 67.13 -15.70 3.74
N ASP A 486 66.16 -16.59 3.56
CA ASP A 486 66.40 -17.96 3.09
C ASP A 486 66.88 -17.98 1.63
N GLN A 487 66.29 -17.16 0.76
CA GLN A 487 66.74 -17.02 -0.63
C GLN A 487 68.17 -16.47 -0.71
N GLU A 488 68.51 -15.46 0.09
CA GLU A 488 69.88 -14.94 0.21
C GLU A 488 70.87 -16.03 0.64
N SER A 489 70.50 -16.85 1.62
CA SER A 489 71.30 -17.99 2.07
C SER A 489 71.52 -19.01 0.93
N GLN A 490 70.48 -19.34 0.16
CA GLN A 490 70.58 -20.23 -0.99
C GLN A 490 71.48 -19.67 -2.11
N LEU A 491 71.39 -18.37 -2.38
CA LEU A 491 72.23 -17.69 -3.37
C LEU A 491 73.70 -17.67 -2.92
N GLN A 492 73.97 -17.39 -1.65
CA GLN A 492 75.31 -17.44 -1.08
C GLN A 492 75.93 -18.84 -1.19
N GLU A 493 75.15 -19.89 -0.92
CA GLU A 493 75.59 -21.28 -1.08
C GLU A 493 75.86 -21.64 -2.55
N LYS A 494 75.04 -21.17 -3.50
CA LYS A 494 75.32 -21.33 -4.94
C LYS A 494 76.61 -20.63 -5.37
N ILE A 495 76.83 -19.40 -4.91
CA ILE A 495 78.07 -18.65 -5.19
C ILE A 495 79.28 -19.43 -4.68
N ARG A 496 79.19 -20.01 -3.47
CA ARG A 496 80.25 -20.85 -2.91
C ARG A 496 80.55 -22.06 -3.80
N ARG A 497 79.53 -22.83 -4.20
CA ARG A 497 79.70 -23.99 -5.09
C ARG A 497 80.31 -23.62 -6.44
N LEU A 498 79.89 -22.50 -7.03
CA LEU A 498 80.44 -22.01 -8.29
C LEU A 498 81.91 -21.59 -8.15
N LYS A 499 82.30 -21.00 -7.02
CA LYS A 499 83.71 -20.71 -6.73
C LYS A 499 84.54 -21.98 -6.62
N ASP A 500 84.06 -22.98 -5.87
CA ASP A 500 84.74 -24.27 -5.72
C ASP A 500 84.95 -24.95 -7.09
N HIS A 501 83.94 -24.91 -7.97
CA HIS A 501 84.02 -25.48 -9.32
C HIS A 501 84.97 -24.69 -10.25
N LEU A 502 85.01 -23.36 -10.14
CA LEU A 502 85.98 -22.54 -10.86
C LEU A 502 87.42 -22.86 -10.46
N GLU A 503 87.68 -23.06 -9.17
CA GLU A 503 89.01 -23.48 -8.70
C GLU A 503 89.39 -24.86 -9.24
N GLU A 504 88.46 -25.80 -9.31
CA GLU A 504 88.69 -27.13 -9.88
C GLU A 504 89.04 -27.04 -11.37
N LEU A 505 88.26 -26.30 -12.16
CA LEU A 505 88.54 -26.06 -13.57
C LEU A 505 89.90 -25.38 -13.79
N GLN A 506 90.28 -24.44 -12.92
CA GLN A 506 91.60 -23.82 -12.97
C GLN A 506 92.73 -24.84 -12.73
N ARG A 507 92.55 -25.79 -11.80
CA ARG A 507 93.52 -26.87 -11.56
C ARG A 507 93.62 -27.80 -12.78
N GLU A 508 92.50 -28.15 -13.40
CA GLU A 508 92.50 -28.97 -14.62
C GLU A 508 93.19 -28.28 -15.79
N HIS A 509 92.89 -26.99 -16.01
CA HIS A 509 93.54 -26.20 -17.04
C HIS A 509 95.06 -26.08 -16.83
N ALA A 510 95.51 -25.96 -15.58
CA ALA A 510 96.93 -25.98 -15.23
C ALA A 510 97.59 -27.34 -15.55
N LYS A 511 96.91 -28.46 -15.25
CA LYS A 511 97.38 -29.81 -15.61
C LYS A 511 97.51 -29.98 -17.13
N ALA A 512 96.47 -29.58 -17.89
CA ALA A 512 96.47 -29.67 -19.34
C ALA A 512 97.61 -28.85 -19.97
N ARG A 513 97.89 -27.65 -19.44
CA ARG A 513 99.06 -26.84 -19.87
C ARG A 513 100.39 -27.56 -19.62
N ALA A 514 100.58 -28.17 -18.45
CA ALA A 514 101.80 -28.90 -18.14
C ALA A 514 102.00 -30.12 -19.06
N GLU A 515 100.92 -30.82 -19.41
CA GLU A 515 100.97 -31.92 -20.38
C GLU A 515 101.32 -31.43 -21.80
N LEU A 516 100.77 -30.29 -22.22
CA LEU A 516 101.10 -29.67 -23.51
C LEU A 516 102.60 -29.30 -23.59
N GLU A 517 103.15 -28.71 -22.53
CA GLU A 517 104.59 -28.40 -22.46
C GLU A 517 105.46 -29.65 -22.55
N LYS A 518 105.05 -30.75 -21.92
CA LYS A 518 105.75 -32.04 -22.01
C LYS A 518 105.76 -32.59 -23.44
N GLN A 519 104.62 -32.50 -24.14
CA GLN A 519 104.48 -32.90 -25.54
C GLN A 519 105.36 -32.04 -26.46
N LEU A 520 105.44 -30.73 -26.21
CA LEU A 520 106.31 -29.83 -26.98
C LEU A 520 107.79 -30.19 -26.81
N LYS A 521 108.24 -30.47 -25.58
CA LYS A 521 109.63 -30.93 -25.33
C LYS A 521 109.94 -32.27 -26.03
N GLN A 522 109.00 -33.22 -26.03
CA GLN A 522 109.15 -34.48 -26.77
C GLN A 522 109.25 -34.25 -28.28
N ARG A 523 108.46 -33.31 -28.82
CA ARG A 523 108.52 -32.93 -30.24
C ARG A 523 109.88 -32.32 -30.60
N GLU A 524 110.44 -31.45 -29.74
CA GLU A 524 111.77 -30.86 -29.94
C GLU A 524 112.88 -31.92 -29.93
N THR A 525 112.83 -32.89 -29.01
CA THR A 525 113.82 -33.99 -28.98
C THR A 525 113.76 -34.85 -30.24
N LEU A 526 112.56 -35.16 -30.73
CA LEU A 526 112.37 -35.92 -31.97
C LEU A 526 112.85 -35.14 -33.20
N GLN A 527 112.66 -33.81 -33.22
CA GLN A 527 113.20 -32.97 -34.29
C GLN A 527 114.74 -32.96 -34.31
N GLN A 528 115.39 -32.94 -33.14
CA GLN A 528 116.85 -33.02 -33.06
C GLN A 528 117.39 -34.38 -33.54
N GLU A 529 116.70 -35.48 -33.24
CA GLU A 529 117.05 -36.82 -33.73
C GLU A 529 116.86 -36.96 -35.24
N LEU A 530 115.78 -36.38 -35.78
CA LEU A 530 115.55 -36.31 -37.22
C LEU A 530 116.68 -35.55 -37.92
N GLU A 531 117.11 -34.42 -37.36
CA GLU A 531 118.16 -33.60 -37.95
C GLU A 531 119.53 -34.29 -37.90
N LYS A 532 119.85 -35.01 -36.82
CA LYS A 532 121.03 -35.89 -36.75
C LYS A 532 120.98 -36.99 -37.82
N SER A 533 119.82 -37.61 -38.01
CA SER A 533 119.63 -38.66 -39.03
C SER A 533 119.78 -38.11 -40.45
N LYS A 534 119.29 -36.88 -40.71
CA LYS A 534 119.51 -36.18 -42.00
C LYS A 534 120.99 -35.88 -42.25
N GLN A 535 121.73 -35.44 -41.22
CA GLN A 535 123.17 -35.20 -41.33
C GLN A 535 123.93 -36.49 -41.64
N GLN A 536 123.58 -37.61 -41.00
CA GLN A 536 124.16 -38.92 -41.32
C GLN A 536 123.87 -39.33 -42.77
N LEU A 537 122.65 -39.10 -43.28
CA LEU A 537 122.31 -39.36 -44.68
C LEU A 537 123.08 -38.45 -45.65
N GLN A 538 123.39 -37.21 -45.28
CA GLN A 538 124.22 -36.31 -46.07
C GLN A 538 125.67 -36.81 -46.18
N VAL A 539 126.24 -37.29 -45.08
CA VAL A 539 127.60 -37.88 -45.08
C VAL A 539 127.63 -39.12 -45.97
N LEU A 540 126.66 -40.04 -45.82
CA LEU A 540 126.60 -41.24 -46.65
C LEU A 540 126.38 -40.94 -48.14
N ARG A 541 125.65 -39.85 -48.48
CA ARG A 541 125.53 -39.37 -49.86
C ARG A 541 126.83 -38.81 -50.41
N ALA A 542 127.58 -38.06 -49.61
CA ALA A 542 128.90 -37.56 -49.98
C ALA A 542 129.90 -38.69 -50.20
N ASP A 543 129.87 -39.73 -49.36
CA ASP A 543 130.72 -40.92 -49.51
C ASP A 543 130.38 -41.71 -50.78
N ARG A 544 129.07 -41.92 -51.03
CA ARG A 544 128.57 -42.52 -52.29
C ARG A 544 129.06 -41.73 -53.50
N ASP A 545 128.96 -40.42 -53.48
CA ASP A 545 129.38 -39.57 -54.60
C ASP A 545 130.91 -39.56 -54.76
N SER A 546 131.68 -39.66 -53.66
CA SER A 546 133.14 -39.84 -53.71
C SER A 546 133.54 -41.18 -54.33
N LEU A 547 132.80 -42.24 -54.03
CA LEU A 547 133.01 -43.58 -54.61
C LEU A 547 132.62 -43.60 -56.08
N LYS A 548 131.54 -42.90 -56.44
CA LYS A 548 131.10 -42.71 -57.82
C LYS A 548 132.17 -41.98 -58.65
N ILE A 549 132.74 -40.90 -58.11
CA ILE A 549 133.87 -40.18 -58.72
C ILE A 549 135.09 -41.11 -58.86
N LYS A 550 135.39 -41.96 -57.86
CA LYS A 550 136.50 -42.93 -57.95
C LYS A 550 136.25 -44.01 -59.01
N THR A 551 135.02 -44.50 -59.17
CA THR A 551 134.66 -45.42 -60.26
C THR A 551 134.75 -44.75 -61.63
N GLU A 552 134.25 -43.52 -61.78
CA GLU A 552 134.39 -42.74 -63.02
C GLU A 552 135.87 -42.42 -63.32
N GLN A 553 136.69 -42.19 -62.29
CA GLN A 553 138.15 -42.04 -62.42
C GLN A 553 138.84 -43.34 -62.81
N LEU A 554 138.41 -44.50 -62.32
CA LEU A 554 138.96 -45.80 -62.70
C LEU A 554 138.48 -46.22 -64.10
N GLU A 555 137.23 -45.94 -64.47
CA GLU A 555 136.69 -46.17 -65.81
C GLU A 555 137.35 -45.25 -66.84
N SER A 556 137.55 -43.97 -66.53
CA SER A 556 138.31 -43.06 -67.39
C SER A 556 139.79 -43.45 -67.48
N ARG A 557 140.37 -44.03 -66.41
CA ARG A 557 141.74 -44.54 -66.41
C ARG A 557 141.86 -45.88 -67.16
N ILE A 558 140.82 -46.71 -67.20
CA ILE A 558 140.73 -47.92 -68.02
C ILE A 558 140.51 -47.56 -69.48
N LEU A 559 139.64 -46.59 -69.79
CA LEU A 559 139.46 -46.03 -71.13
C LEU A 559 140.72 -45.31 -71.63
N GLN A 560 141.42 -44.58 -70.76
CA GLN A 560 142.73 -44.01 -71.06
C GLN A 560 143.78 -45.10 -71.23
N LEU A 561 143.81 -46.16 -70.43
CA LEU A 561 144.76 -47.26 -70.60
C LEU A 561 144.45 -48.11 -71.83
N GLN A 562 143.18 -48.31 -72.19
CA GLN A 562 142.77 -48.94 -73.45
C GLN A 562 143.05 -48.05 -74.65
N GLY A 563 142.82 -46.73 -74.56
CA GLY A 563 143.22 -45.76 -75.58
C GLY A 563 144.74 -45.61 -75.71
N ASN A 564 145.46 -45.66 -74.60
CA ASN A 564 146.92 -45.63 -74.55
C ASN A 564 147.53 -46.97 -74.98
N LEU A 565 146.83 -48.10 -74.84
CA LEU A 565 147.25 -49.40 -75.38
C LEU A 565 146.93 -49.53 -76.87
N SER A 566 145.78 -49.03 -77.32
CA SER A 566 145.42 -48.99 -78.75
C SER A 566 146.31 -48.02 -79.53
N ARG A 567 146.63 -46.85 -78.96
CA ARG A 567 147.59 -45.90 -79.55
C ARG A 567 149.04 -46.32 -79.37
N SER A 568 149.43 -46.92 -78.23
CA SER A 568 150.74 -47.58 -78.09
C SER A 568 150.89 -48.73 -79.09
N ARG A 569 149.80 -49.42 -79.46
CA ARG A 569 149.82 -50.45 -80.50
C ARG A 569 149.94 -49.86 -81.91
N GLU A 570 149.22 -48.79 -82.25
CA GLU A 570 149.34 -48.08 -83.55
C GLU A 570 150.68 -47.33 -83.68
N GLU A 571 151.11 -46.57 -82.68
CA GLU A 571 152.34 -45.77 -82.71
C GLU A 571 153.61 -46.61 -82.58
N ILE A 572 153.56 -47.82 -82.01
CA ILE A 572 154.69 -48.77 -82.06
C ILE A 572 154.69 -49.57 -83.37
N GLU A 573 153.52 -49.88 -83.96
CA GLU A 573 153.43 -50.31 -85.37
C GLU A 573 154.02 -49.22 -86.31
N GLU A 574 154.00 -47.93 -85.89
CA GLU A 574 154.67 -46.80 -86.56
C GLU A 574 156.14 -46.57 -86.14
N GLN A 575 156.54 -46.85 -84.88
CA GLN A 575 157.96 -46.97 -84.48
C GLN A 575 158.66 -47.88 -85.48
N HIS A 576 158.04 -48.99 -85.85
CA HIS A 576 158.72 -49.99 -86.65
C HIS A 576 159.01 -49.55 -88.09
N LEU A 577 158.24 -48.60 -88.64
CA LEU A 577 158.48 -48.03 -89.98
C LEU A 577 159.45 -46.82 -89.98
N ARG A 578 159.53 -45.99 -88.91
CA ARG A 578 160.42 -44.81 -88.83
C ARG A 578 161.77 -45.02 -88.15
N VAL A 579 161.90 -46.07 -87.32
CA VAL A 579 163.19 -46.73 -87.01
C VAL A 579 164.01 -46.94 -88.29
N ASN A 580 163.38 -47.07 -89.45
CA ASN A 580 164.11 -47.32 -90.68
C ASN A 580 164.62 -46.10 -91.45
N GLN A 581 164.19 -44.86 -91.16
CA GLN A 581 164.50 -43.73 -92.06
C GLN A 581 165.37 -42.60 -91.48
N ARG A 582 165.36 -42.26 -90.17
CA ARG A 582 166.09 -41.05 -89.67
C ARG A 582 167.18 -41.23 -88.62
N LEU A 583 167.27 -42.43 -88.04
CA LEU A 583 168.54 -42.98 -87.53
C LEU A 583 169.67 -42.86 -88.58
N LYS A 584 169.36 -42.69 -89.88
CA LYS A 584 170.36 -42.50 -90.94
C LYS A 584 170.65 -41.06 -91.37
N GLU A 585 169.89 -40.02 -90.95
CA GLU A 585 170.05 -38.67 -91.52
C GLU A 585 170.64 -37.58 -90.58
N LEU A 586 170.40 -37.57 -89.25
CA LEU A 586 170.78 -36.44 -88.37
C LEU A 586 171.93 -36.69 -87.41
N GLU A 587 172.22 -37.96 -87.10
CA GLU A 587 173.57 -38.36 -86.67
C GLU A 587 174.64 -37.85 -87.67
N ALA A 588 174.26 -37.57 -88.93
CA ALA A 588 175.13 -37.00 -89.96
C ALA A 588 175.23 -35.46 -90.03
N LYS A 589 174.47 -34.65 -89.26
CA LYS A 589 174.51 -33.17 -89.40
C LYS A 589 174.92 -32.37 -88.17
N LEU A 590 174.31 -32.54 -87.00
CA LEU A 590 174.49 -31.56 -85.90
C LEU A 590 175.75 -31.81 -85.06
N HIS A 591 176.29 -33.01 -85.15
CA HIS A 591 177.69 -33.20 -84.77
C HIS A 591 178.61 -32.21 -85.51
N ASN A 592 178.24 -31.69 -86.69
CA ASN A 592 178.97 -30.59 -87.36
C ASN A 592 178.63 -29.19 -86.82
N SER A 593 177.58 -28.99 -86.02
CA SER A 593 177.30 -27.70 -85.37
C SER A 593 177.60 -27.65 -83.87
N VAL A 594 178.05 -28.77 -83.27
CA VAL A 594 178.87 -28.85 -82.03
C VAL A 594 179.76 -27.61 -81.94
N ILE A 595 180.91 -27.64 -82.52
CA ILE A 595 181.22 -26.85 -83.70
C ILE A 595 181.07 -25.32 -83.53
N SER A 596 179.92 -24.81 -83.97
CA SER A 596 179.77 -23.41 -84.40
C SER A 596 179.18 -22.45 -83.37
N ASN A 597 178.45 -22.88 -82.33
CA ASN A 597 177.84 -21.91 -81.40
C ASN A 597 178.73 -21.61 -80.19
N ASP A 598 179.63 -22.53 -79.87
CA ASP A 598 180.81 -22.24 -79.05
C ASP A 598 181.71 -21.15 -79.70
N ASP A 599 181.62 -20.92 -81.02
CA ASP A 599 182.26 -19.75 -81.68
C ASP A 599 181.48 -18.42 -81.47
N LEU A 600 180.17 -18.47 -81.16
CA LEU A 600 179.40 -17.29 -80.76
C LEU A 600 179.50 -16.98 -79.25
N GLU A 601 179.90 -17.98 -78.44
CA GLU A 601 180.36 -17.87 -77.06
C GLU A 601 181.39 -16.75 -76.84
N ARG A 602 182.12 -16.30 -77.86
CA ARG A 602 183.19 -15.30 -77.69
C ARG A 602 182.85 -13.90 -78.21
N THR A 603 181.75 -13.73 -78.94
CA THR A 603 181.41 -12.45 -79.59
C THR A 603 180.55 -11.52 -78.73
N VAL A 604 179.59 -12.02 -77.94
CA VAL A 604 178.76 -11.11 -77.10
C VAL A 604 179.49 -10.65 -75.85
N VAL A 605 180.49 -11.40 -75.40
CA VAL A 605 181.49 -10.96 -74.42
C VAL A 605 182.23 -9.68 -74.90
N LYS A 606 182.37 -9.42 -76.21
CA LYS A 606 182.86 -8.15 -76.76
C LYS A 606 181.82 -7.02 -76.80
N LEU A 607 180.52 -7.31 -76.89
CA LEU A 607 179.49 -6.25 -76.86
C LEU A 607 179.22 -5.71 -75.44
N GLN A 608 179.58 -6.49 -74.41
CA GLN A 608 179.73 -6.00 -73.04
C GLN A 608 180.85 -4.93 -72.89
N GLU A 609 181.75 -4.74 -73.85
CA GLU A 609 182.76 -3.66 -73.85
C GLU A 609 182.25 -2.36 -74.54
N GLU A 610 181.37 -2.45 -75.53
CA GLU A 610 180.94 -1.28 -76.30
C GLU A 610 179.86 -0.44 -75.63
N ARG A 611 178.93 -1.04 -74.88
CA ARG A 611 177.88 -0.24 -74.20
C ARG A 611 178.44 0.60 -73.05
N ARG A 612 179.54 0.13 -72.42
CA ARG A 612 180.37 0.92 -71.49
C ARG A 612 181.10 2.10 -72.16
N LEU A 613 181.19 2.14 -73.50
CA LEU A 613 181.76 3.23 -74.30
C LEU A 613 180.71 4.24 -74.79
N LEU A 614 179.46 3.82 -75.02
CA LEU A 614 178.34 4.75 -75.25
C LEU A 614 177.92 5.53 -73.99
N LYS A 615 178.39 5.09 -72.80
CA LYS A 615 178.53 5.88 -71.55
C LYS A 615 179.19 7.25 -71.76
N ARG A 616 179.83 7.54 -72.91
CA ARG A 616 180.65 8.74 -73.07
C ARG A 616 180.26 9.63 -74.25
N ARG A 617 179.29 9.25 -75.09
CA ARG A 617 178.96 10.00 -76.32
C ARG A 617 177.61 10.73 -76.34
N MET A 618 176.64 10.45 -75.47
CA MET A 618 175.37 11.23 -75.51
C MET A 618 175.41 12.55 -74.72
N ASN A 619 176.54 12.83 -74.04
CA ASN A 619 177.01 14.19 -73.76
C ASN A 619 177.47 14.96 -75.03
N HIS A 620 177.36 14.39 -76.24
CA HIS A 620 177.94 14.97 -77.45
C HIS A 620 176.94 15.21 -78.61
N TRP A 621 175.63 15.11 -78.35
CA TRP A 621 174.61 15.50 -79.34
C TRP A 621 173.57 16.49 -78.82
N LEU A 622 174.07 17.43 -78.03
CA LEU A 622 173.76 18.86 -78.14
C LEU A 622 173.84 19.42 -79.59
N VAL A 623 174.12 18.62 -80.63
CA VAL A 623 174.73 19.16 -81.86
C VAL A 623 173.88 19.07 -83.11
N ARG A 624 172.77 18.32 -83.23
CA ARG A 624 171.86 18.55 -84.38
C ARG A 624 170.35 18.57 -84.17
N TRP A 625 169.85 19.01 -83.02
CA TRP A 625 168.43 19.44 -82.90
C TRP A 625 168.18 20.90 -82.45
N ALA A 626 169.19 21.75 -82.51
CA ALA A 626 169.19 22.61 -83.68
C ALA A 626 169.95 21.79 -84.71
N ILE A 627 169.38 21.31 -85.81
CA ILE A 627 169.74 21.97 -87.06
C ILE A 627 168.69 21.59 -88.15
N ALA A 628 167.80 22.45 -88.69
CA ALA A 628 167.71 23.93 -88.61
C ALA A 628 169.06 24.58 -88.31
N LEU A 629 170.08 24.22 -89.07
CA LEU A 629 170.07 24.37 -90.51
C LEU A 629 170.38 23.09 -91.30
N THR A 630 169.31 22.36 -91.59
CA THR A 630 168.98 21.81 -92.92
C THR A 630 169.86 20.73 -93.57
N SER A 631 169.13 19.71 -94.02
CA SER A 631 169.21 19.08 -95.34
C SER A 631 170.27 18.01 -95.61
N GLY A 632 169.86 17.11 -96.50
CA GLY A 632 170.75 16.50 -97.46
C GLY A 632 170.63 15.00 -97.45
N TRP A 633 169.70 14.46 -98.22
CA TRP A 633 170.01 13.99 -99.58
C TRP A 633 170.61 12.58 -99.54
N ARG A 634 169.81 11.64 -100.03
CA ARG A 634 169.94 11.08 -101.39
C ARG A 634 171.02 10.01 -101.39
N GLN A 635 170.60 8.80 -101.74
CA GLN A 635 170.86 8.26 -103.08
C GLN A 635 172.35 8.27 -103.42
N ASN A 636 172.83 7.08 -103.71
CA ASN A 636 173.72 6.72 -104.81
C ASN A 636 174.50 5.53 -104.25
N GLY A 637 174.16 4.30 -104.63
CA GLY A 637 174.03 3.88 -106.02
C GLY A 637 175.45 3.77 -106.56
N ASN A 638 175.86 2.71 -107.23
CA ASN A 638 175.14 1.65 -107.88
C ASN A 638 176.27 0.78 -108.45
N ASN A 639 175.88 -0.34 -109.07
CA ASN A 639 176.69 -1.05 -110.06
C ASN A 639 177.90 -1.79 -109.45
N PHE A 640 178.38 -2.89 -110.02
CA PHE A 640 178.73 -2.98 -111.41
C PHE A 640 178.86 -4.48 -111.72
N LEU A 641 178.28 -4.86 -112.86
CA LEU A 641 178.93 -5.61 -113.94
C LEU A 641 178.31 -6.93 -114.33
N LYS A 642 177.81 -6.83 -115.56
CA LYS A 642 178.11 -7.65 -116.74
C LYS A 642 177.53 -9.05 -116.67
N SER A 643 176.54 -9.37 -117.51
CA SER A 643 176.01 -8.61 -118.66
C SER A 643 175.15 -7.40 -118.31
#